data_AF-A0A972AFZ0-F1
#
_entry.id   AF-A0A972AFZ0-F1
#
_cell.length_a   1.000
_cell.length_b   1.000
_cell.length_c   1.000
_cell.angle_alpha   90.00
_cell.angle_beta   90.00
_cell.angle_gamma   90.00
#
_symmetry.space_group_name_H-M   'P 1'
#
loop_
_entity.id
_entity.type
_entity.pdbx_description
1 polymer ?
#
loop_
_entity_poly.entity_id
_entity_poly.type
_entity_poly.pdbx_seq_one_letter_code
_entity_poly.pdbx_strand_id
1 'polypeptide(L)'
;MMDCKVKHRFETISAAFLALLLVVLPIQSLAAEGHARFGKGSGAITWPFAYEDAYFSQPGTQYNQGLATASLGMALSAFRKTDVPLEKSHENIKTFFEELGFEQPLFSQYHLQPTISTIATAMAHKPLGETTLLAVAVSGGGYKDEWKSNFSIGDSLHHIGFDSAAQQVLQRVTAYISQHRLRDKPVKIWVSGYSRAAATANRLGALLQDERLVKPENLYVYTFATPNVTKQADALEYKSIYNIVGAFDPVPMVPFADWGFKRYGITYVLPAPQLNSDYLLRVAPVAALFQRYTGTPFWSNHSGVSAISKLLSSLSESVTNTRDYTDKVQPMLMDLWAIRKEPLKMLTSFARHMVFKDSSLRGVLSNMFAIATNSLGENLVQEAGFAQNQWQEDKSLTDNLAREHFPEGYMAWMSAYDSLEKMISPTLFYRQLTLEGFDDFQVLDEAGNVFFYFRFNEDGQVEQSLDSALYFPQAGNAMVLSLPADAAYTLKARTDQYGVSMLRLREGTAGLTRMQVYEQKDVVLPHGTTWQLSLPVITEQAAPGASTYTLAGDHISHSLVYQENARALSDDEKNSSFSAVFTQNLLIGVAVLLLIVVLLLFTVFLAIRAARRHNHKHYLARCGTPLPRPRLKGNFLTRAHKHKVPLKVLALVLLGTGISILVVTTRMMMAWTAEIQLIHQRSLFLFTLMYYVPFGVLLFCCGVPALVTGVYTLLWLCDDYVLCTSRLHARMALLFTLGLAAVLTLPAYGYFSLTLLIATPLQLLCLLISLHLMRRVLKHRRKARTQKNLPKAASS
;
A
#
# COMPACT_ATOMS: atom_id res chain seq x y z
N MET A 1 68.05 56.56 -5.98
CA MET A 1 67.46 56.33 -7.32
C MET A 1 67.56 54.86 -7.75
N MET A 2 67.41 53.91 -6.81
CA MET A 2 67.78 52.50 -7.01
C MET A 2 66.67 51.49 -6.67
N ASP A 3 65.43 51.95 -6.45
CA ASP A 3 64.33 51.07 -5.99
C ASP A 3 63.19 50.85 -7.00
N CYS A 4 63.19 51.53 -8.14
CA CYS A 4 62.07 51.43 -9.08
C CYS A 4 62.28 50.41 -10.22
N LYS A 5 63.52 49.91 -10.42
CA LYS A 5 63.84 48.96 -11.52
C LYS A 5 63.79 47.48 -11.12
N VAL A 6 63.82 47.14 -9.83
CA VAL A 6 63.79 45.74 -9.37
C VAL A 6 62.37 45.20 -9.27
N LYS A 7 61.41 46.04 -8.85
CA LYS A 7 60.00 45.64 -8.66
C LYS A 7 59.31 45.29 -9.98
N HIS A 8 59.60 46.03 -11.05
CA HIS A 8 58.95 45.79 -12.34
C HIS A 8 59.45 44.51 -13.03
N ARG A 9 60.74 44.15 -12.87
CA ARG A 9 61.27 42.87 -13.41
C ARG A 9 60.73 41.63 -12.69
N PHE A 10 60.43 41.71 -11.40
CA PHE A 10 59.84 40.58 -10.67
C PHE A 10 58.38 40.31 -11.08
N GLU A 11 57.58 41.37 -11.30
CA GLU A 11 56.19 41.21 -11.74
C GLU A 11 56.09 40.66 -13.18
N THR A 12 56.99 41.06 -14.09
CA THR A 12 56.97 40.51 -15.46
C THR A 12 57.46 39.06 -15.52
N ILE A 13 58.44 38.67 -14.68
CA ILE A 13 58.94 37.29 -14.61
C ILE A 13 57.92 36.38 -13.93
N SER A 14 57.24 36.82 -12.86
CA SER A 14 56.16 36.05 -12.22
C SER A 14 54.93 35.89 -13.12
N ALA A 15 54.55 36.92 -13.90
CA ALA A 15 53.45 36.80 -14.86
C ALA A 15 53.80 35.87 -16.04
N ALA A 16 55.04 35.91 -16.54
CA ALA A 16 55.50 35.00 -17.59
C ALA A 16 55.63 33.55 -17.09
N PHE A 17 56.05 33.32 -15.84
CA PHE A 17 56.12 31.99 -15.24
C PHE A 17 54.73 31.40 -14.96
N LEU A 18 53.76 32.24 -14.56
CA LEU A 18 52.36 31.83 -14.38
C LEU A 18 51.68 31.53 -15.73
N ALA A 19 51.98 32.31 -16.78
CA ALA A 19 51.51 32.06 -18.14
C ALA A 19 52.15 30.80 -18.75
N LEU A 20 53.42 30.51 -18.46
CA LEU A 20 54.09 29.28 -18.89
C LEU A 20 53.56 28.05 -18.12
N LEU A 21 53.18 28.20 -16.84
CA LEU A 21 52.52 27.13 -16.08
C LEU A 21 51.11 26.83 -16.62
N LEU A 22 50.39 27.83 -17.12
CA LEU A 22 49.08 27.66 -17.77
C LEU A 22 49.17 27.00 -19.16
N VAL A 23 50.33 27.05 -19.83
CA VAL A 23 50.56 26.43 -21.14
C VAL A 23 51.07 24.97 -21.03
N VAL A 24 51.54 24.54 -19.85
CA VAL A 24 52.08 23.18 -19.62
C VAL A 24 51.14 22.29 -18.79
N LEU A 25 49.98 22.81 -18.35
CA LEU A 25 48.92 21.93 -17.88
C LEU A 25 48.41 21.12 -19.08
N PRO A 26 48.36 19.78 -18.99
CA PRO A 26 47.70 19.00 -20.03
C PRO A 26 46.28 19.55 -20.14
N ILE A 27 45.88 19.94 -21.35
CA ILE A 27 44.49 20.20 -21.67
C ILE A 27 43.77 18.87 -21.42
N GLN A 28 43.33 18.64 -20.19
CA GLN A 28 42.24 17.71 -19.94
C GLN A 28 41.11 18.25 -20.80
N SER A 29 40.71 17.49 -21.82
CA SER A 29 39.50 17.81 -22.56
C SER A 29 38.42 18.07 -21.52
N LEU A 30 37.86 19.28 -21.46
CA LEU A 30 36.72 19.54 -20.59
C LEU A 30 35.67 18.48 -20.92
N ALA A 31 35.36 17.62 -19.94
CA ALA A 31 34.28 16.66 -20.09
C ALA A 31 33.04 17.43 -20.54
N ALA A 32 32.35 16.93 -21.57
CA ALA A 32 31.12 17.55 -22.01
C ALA A 32 30.07 17.40 -20.90
N GLU A 33 29.25 18.42 -20.68
CA GLU A 33 28.17 18.36 -19.70
C GLU A 33 26.86 17.95 -20.39
N GLY A 34 26.34 16.78 -20.04
CA GLY A 34 25.05 16.29 -20.50
C GLY A 34 23.93 16.66 -19.52
N HIS A 35 22.71 16.83 -20.01
CA HIS A 35 21.57 17.17 -19.17
C HIS A 35 20.41 16.18 -19.36
N ALA A 36 20.07 15.48 -18.28
CA ALA A 36 18.90 14.63 -18.24
C ALA A 36 17.65 15.44 -17.90
N ARG A 37 16.55 15.22 -18.64
CA ARG A 37 15.30 15.98 -18.45
C ARG A 37 14.11 15.05 -18.27
N PHE A 38 13.44 15.13 -17.12
CA PHE A 38 12.28 14.29 -16.80
C PHE A 38 11.36 14.99 -15.78
N GLY A 39 10.24 14.35 -15.43
CA GLY A 39 9.23 14.92 -14.52
C GLY A 39 8.13 15.69 -15.25
N LYS A 40 7.29 16.43 -14.50
CA LYS A 40 6.13 17.16 -15.03
C LYS A 40 5.89 18.48 -14.30
N GLY A 41 5.57 19.54 -15.05
CA GLY A 41 5.10 20.81 -14.48
C GLY A 41 6.12 21.41 -13.52
N SER A 42 5.69 21.79 -12.32
CA SER A 42 6.57 22.30 -11.25
C SER A 42 7.58 21.28 -10.71
N GLY A 43 7.44 19.99 -11.06
CA GLY A 43 8.39 18.92 -10.72
C GLY A 43 9.23 18.47 -11.91
N ALA A 44 9.41 19.31 -12.94
CA ALA A 44 10.37 19.04 -14.01
C ALA A 44 11.80 19.20 -13.49
N ILE A 45 12.63 18.19 -13.73
CA ILE A 45 14.02 18.13 -13.28
C ILE A 45 14.94 18.22 -14.50
N THR A 46 15.93 19.11 -14.42
CA THR A 46 17.08 19.15 -15.31
C THR A 46 18.31 18.76 -14.49
N TRP A 47 18.86 17.59 -14.77
CA TRP A 47 19.96 17.00 -14.02
C TRP A 47 21.24 17.00 -14.87
N PRO A 48 22.25 17.82 -14.53
CA PRO A 48 23.54 17.83 -15.20
C PRO A 48 24.40 16.64 -14.76
N PHE A 49 25.17 16.07 -15.69
CA PHE A 49 26.15 15.02 -15.43
C PHE A 49 27.34 15.15 -16.40
N ALA A 50 28.51 14.66 -15.97
CA ALA A 50 29.69 14.61 -16.82
C ALA A 50 29.58 13.49 -17.87
N TYR A 51 29.98 13.78 -19.10
CA TYR A 51 30.00 12.83 -20.20
C TYR A 51 31.31 12.91 -20.98
N GLU A 52 31.88 11.73 -21.27
CA GLU A 52 33.07 11.61 -22.09
C GLU A 52 32.94 10.45 -23.07
N ASP A 53 33.31 10.72 -24.32
CA ASP A 53 33.44 9.73 -25.39
C ASP A 53 34.45 8.63 -25.03
N ALA A 54 35.43 8.97 -24.19
CA ALA A 54 36.43 8.04 -23.67
C ALA A 54 35.83 6.90 -22.83
N TYR A 55 34.59 7.02 -22.32
CA TYR A 55 33.94 5.94 -21.58
C TYR A 55 33.78 4.66 -22.42
N PHE A 56 33.65 4.81 -23.73
CA PHE A 56 33.53 3.70 -24.66
C PHE A 56 34.90 3.16 -25.12
N SER A 57 36.03 3.68 -24.64
CA SER A 57 37.36 3.10 -24.90
C SER A 57 37.57 1.79 -24.15
N GLN A 58 36.92 1.64 -22.99
CA GLN A 58 36.91 0.41 -22.21
C GLN A 58 35.91 -0.59 -22.82
N PRO A 59 36.16 -1.91 -22.66
CA PRO A 59 35.23 -2.92 -23.14
C PRO A 59 33.91 -2.85 -22.36
N GLY A 60 32.79 -3.12 -23.03
CA GLY A 60 31.47 -3.15 -22.40
C GLY A 60 31.31 -4.21 -21.30
N THR A 61 32.18 -5.21 -21.27
CA THR A 61 32.31 -6.20 -20.18
C THR A 61 32.99 -5.64 -18.92
N GLN A 62 33.40 -4.37 -18.92
CA GLN A 62 33.89 -3.65 -17.75
C GLN A 62 32.93 -2.52 -17.37
N TYR A 63 32.57 -2.47 -16.09
CA TYR A 63 31.69 -1.42 -15.56
C TYR A 63 32.38 -0.05 -15.57
N ASN A 64 31.64 1.00 -15.95
CA ASN A 64 32.10 2.39 -15.87
C ASN A 64 31.02 3.24 -15.18
N GLN A 65 31.38 3.89 -14.05
CA GLN A 65 30.44 4.68 -13.25
C GLN A 65 29.91 5.91 -14.01
N GLY A 66 30.78 6.66 -14.70
CA GLY A 66 30.37 7.83 -15.50
C GLY A 66 29.40 7.44 -16.61
N LEU A 67 29.66 6.33 -17.29
CA LEU A 67 28.76 5.78 -18.30
C LEU A 67 27.43 5.30 -17.69
N ALA A 68 27.45 4.70 -16.50
CA ALA A 68 26.24 4.33 -15.79
C ALA A 68 25.38 5.58 -15.48
N THR A 69 25.99 6.66 -14.99
CA THR A 69 25.30 7.94 -14.73
C THR A 69 24.71 8.53 -16.01
N ALA A 70 25.50 8.60 -17.09
CA ALA A 70 25.01 9.05 -18.40
C ALA A 70 23.89 8.13 -18.94
N SER A 71 23.94 6.83 -18.66
CA SER A 71 22.92 5.86 -19.07
C SER A 71 21.60 6.07 -18.34
N LEU A 72 21.63 6.38 -17.05
CA LEU A 72 20.44 6.80 -16.30
C LEU A 72 19.90 8.10 -16.90
N GLY A 73 20.77 9.08 -17.17
CA GLY A 73 20.38 10.34 -17.80
C GLY A 73 19.67 10.13 -19.15
N MET A 74 20.18 9.21 -19.98
CA MET A 74 19.56 8.81 -21.25
C MET A 74 18.20 8.14 -21.01
N ALA A 75 18.12 7.20 -20.04
CA ALA A 75 16.91 6.46 -19.74
C ALA A 75 15.78 7.39 -19.24
N LEU A 76 16.10 8.37 -18.39
CA LEU A 76 15.15 9.34 -17.86
C LEU A 76 14.71 10.35 -18.93
N SER A 77 15.64 10.80 -19.78
CA SER A 77 15.31 11.70 -20.90
C SER A 77 14.42 11.04 -21.95
N ALA A 78 14.48 9.72 -22.08
CA ALA A 78 13.61 8.92 -22.94
C ALA A 78 12.17 8.80 -22.44
N PHE A 79 11.84 9.32 -21.25
CA PHE A 79 10.46 9.33 -20.78
C PHE A 79 9.62 10.22 -21.69
N ARG A 80 8.37 9.80 -21.96
CA ARG A 80 7.43 10.64 -22.72
C ARG A 80 7.12 11.89 -21.91
N LYS A 81 7.44 13.05 -22.48
CA LYS A 81 7.04 14.35 -21.94
C LYS A 81 5.51 14.45 -21.92
N THR A 82 4.91 14.78 -20.77
CA THR A 82 3.46 14.62 -20.52
C THR A 82 2.66 15.92 -20.61
N ASP A 83 3.33 17.07 -20.67
CA ASP A 83 2.79 18.42 -20.77
C ASP A 83 2.72 18.94 -22.22
N VAL A 84 3.07 18.12 -23.20
CA VAL A 84 3.08 18.44 -24.63
C VAL A 84 2.23 17.45 -25.45
N PRO A 85 1.82 17.79 -26.67
CA PRO A 85 1.21 16.84 -27.60
C PRO A 85 2.09 15.60 -27.84
N LEU A 86 1.48 14.45 -28.14
CA LEU A 86 2.19 13.17 -28.25
C LEU A 86 3.32 13.20 -29.28
N GLU A 87 3.12 13.92 -30.39
CA GLU A 87 4.09 14.11 -31.47
C GLU A 87 5.39 14.73 -30.96
N LYS A 88 5.32 15.53 -29.89
CA LYS A 88 6.44 16.22 -29.23
C LYS A 88 6.90 15.53 -27.95
N SER A 89 6.33 14.37 -27.61
CA SER A 89 6.67 13.68 -26.35
C SER A 89 8.12 13.17 -26.27
N HIS A 90 8.87 13.22 -27.38
CA HIS A 90 10.28 12.84 -27.50
C HIS A 90 11.27 14.00 -27.31
N GLU A 91 10.79 15.23 -27.07
CA GLU A 91 11.65 16.44 -27.03
C GLU A 91 12.84 16.31 -26.07
N ASN A 92 12.65 15.72 -24.89
CA ASN A 92 13.72 15.61 -23.89
C ASN A 92 14.88 14.73 -24.38
N ILE A 93 14.60 13.54 -24.93
CA ILE A 93 15.63 12.64 -25.47
C ILE A 93 16.25 13.18 -26.76
N LYS A 94 15.50 13.96 -27.55
CA LYS A 94 16.06 14.67 -28.69
C LYS A 94 17.14 15.66 -28.24
N THR A 95 16.83 16.53 -27.28
CA THR A 95 17.80 17.48 -26.74
C THR A 95 18.99 16.78 -26.11
N PHE A 96 18.78 15.68 -25.39
CA PHE A 96 19.86 14.86 -24.85
C PHE A 96 20.82 14.35 -25.94
N PHE A 97 20.30 13.84 -27.06
CA PHE A 97 21.13 13.40 -28.17
C PHE A 97 21.90 14.56 -28.83
N GLU A 98 21.24 15.70 -29.04
CA GLU A 98 21.88 16.90 -29.61
C GLU A 98 23.04 17.40 -28.73
N GLU A 99 22.85 17.45 -27.41
CA GLU A 99 23.87 17.88 -26.44
C GLU A 99 25.09 16.94 -26.41
N LEU A 100 24.88 15.64 -26.55
CA LEU A 100 25.96 14.65 -26.56
C LEU A 100 26.55 14.40 -27.97
N GLY A 101 26.16 15.21 -28.97
CA GLY A 101 26.69 15.16 -30.33
C GLY A 101 26.24 13.95 -31.15
N PHE A 102 25.07 13.37 -30.82
CA PHE A 102 24.45 12.32 -31.63
C PHE A 102 23.66 12.90 -32.80
N GLU A 103 23.75 12.21 -33.94
CA GLU A 103 23.14 12.61 -35.20
C GLU A 103 22.09 11.61 -35.67
N GLN A 104 21.27 12.04 -36.63
CA GLN A 104 20.25 11.22 -37.29
C GLN A 104 19.28 10.52 -36.32
N PRO A 105 18.64 11.25 -35.38
CA PRO A 105 17.80 10.62 -34.39
C PRO A 105 16.52 10.02 -35.02
N LEU A 106 16.16 8.81 -34.58
CA LEU A 106 14.92 8.12 -34.93
C LEU A 106 14.06 7.93 -33.68
N PHE A 107 12.85 8.51 -33.68
CA PHE A 107 11.89 8.43 -32.58
C PHE A 107 10.72 7.50 -32.94
N SER A 108 10.80 6.24 -32.53
CA SER A 108 9.78 5.24 -32.81
C SER A 108 8.66 5.26 -31.77
N GLN A 109 7.42 5.27 -32.25
CA GLN A 109 6.17 5.20 -31.47
C GLN A 109 5.91 6.34 -30.46
N TYR A 110 6.76 7.36 -30.32
CA TYR A 110 6.50 8.50 -29.44
C TYR A 110 5.22 9.28 -29.80
N HIS A 111 4.85 9.34 -31.07
CA HIS A 111 3.60 9.98 -31.51
C HIS A 111 2.34 9.13 -31.23
N LEU A 112 2.50 7.84 -30.85
CA LEU A 112 1.36 6.96 -30.60
C LEU A 112 0.85 7.08 -29.17
N GLN A 113 -0.46 6.94 -29.04
CA GLN A 113 -1.13 6.79 -27.75
C GLN A 113 -0.75 5.42 -27.13
N PRO A 114 -0.16 5.38 -25.92
CA PRO A 114 0.35 4.14 -25.34
C PRO A 114 -0.70 3.03 -25.18
N THR A 115 -0.42 1.85 -25.70
CA THR A 115 -1.22 0.60 -25.57
C THR A 115 -0.38 -0.50 -24.93
N ILE A 116 -0.95 -1.67 -24.63
CA ILE A 116 -0.21 -2.78 -24.01
C ILE A 116 1.02 -3.24 -24.83
N SER A 117 0.98 -3.09 -26.15
CA SER A 117 2.03 -3.56 -27.07
C SER A 117 3.04 -2.48 -27.48
N THR A 118 2.80 -1.21 -27.13
CA THR A 118 3.73 -0.14 -27.49
C THR A 118 4.96 -0.15 -26.60
N ILE A 119 6.07 0.23 -27.22
CA ILE A 119 7.36 0.45 -26.57
C ILE A 119 8.05 1.56 -27.34
N ALA A 120 8.03 2.79 -26.84
CA ALA A 120 8.73 3.89 -27.51
C ALA A 120 10.25 3.71 -27.41
N THR A 121 10.95 4.03 -28.50
CA THR A 121 12.41 3.87 -28.60
C THR A 121 12.99 5.06 -29.34
N ALA A 122 14.06 5.64 -28.79
CA ALA A 122 14.85 6.65 -29.47
C ALA A 122 16.22 6.06 -29.80
N MET A 123 16.68 6.26 -31.03
CA MET A 123 18.01 5.82 -31.45
C MET A 123 18.70 6.95 -32.19
N ALA A 124 20.00 7.08 -32.00
CA ALA A 124 20.84 8.03 -32.72
C ALA A 124 22.27 7.49 -32.75
N HIS A 125 23.08 7.90 -33.72
CA HIS A 125 24.47 7.46 -33.79
C HIS A 125 25.42 8.63 -33.93
N LYS A 126 26.68 8.41 -33.55
CA LYS A 126 27.77 9.35 -33.82
C LYS A 126 29.09 8.63 -34.12
N PRO A 127 29.99 9.26 -34.87
CA PRO A 127 31.35 8.75 -35.04
C PRO A 127 32.13 8.86 -33.73
N LEU A 128 32.91 7.82 -33.44
CA LEU A 128 33.81 7.72 -32.30
C LEU A 128 35.17 7.21 -32.79
N GLY A 129 35.94 8.11 -33.41
CA GLY A 129 37.18 7.77 -34.13
C GLY A 129 36.93 6.78 -35.28
N GLU A 130 37.56 5.61 -35.19
CA GLU A 130 37.40 4.51 -36.15
C GLU A 130 36.14 3.67 -35.92
N THR A 131 35.36 3.95 -34.88
CA THR A 131 34.13 3.23 -34.55
C THR A 131 32.91 4.13 -34.68
N THR A 132 31.72 3.53 -34.74
CA THR A 132 30.45 4.25 -34.65
C THR A 132 29.75 3.84 -33.37
N LEU A 133 29.32 4.81 -32.56
CA LEU A 133 28.49 4.55 -31.38
C LEU A 133 27.01 4.74 -31.73
N LEU A 134 26.21 3.69 -31.52
CA LEU A 134 24.75 3.72 -31.61
C LEU A 134 24.15 3.76 -30.20
N ALA A 135 23.47 4.85 -29.87
CA ALA A 135 22.66 4.95 -28.66
C ALA A 135 21.24 4.41 -28.90
N VAL A 136 20.73 3.63 -27.95
CA VAL A 136 19.39 3.02 -27.95
C VAL A 136 18.74 3.28 -26.60
N ALA A 137 17.84 4.25 -26.55
CA ALA A 137 17.10 4.62 -25.35
C ALA A 137 15.67 4.05 -25.41
N VAL A 138 15.33 3.18 -24.45
CA VAL A 138 13.98 2.60 -24.34
C VAL A 138 13.15 3.44 -23.38
N SER A 139 11.97 3.90 -23.82
CA SER A 139 11.15 4.86 -23.05
C SER A 139 10.57 4.23 -21.78
N GLY A 140 11.03 4.74 -20.63
CA GLY A 140 10.74 4.30 -19.26
C GLY A 140 9.56 4.96 -18.53
N GLY A 141 8.90 5.96 -19.12
CA GLY A 141 7.96 6.82 -18.39
C GLY A 141 6.88 7.47 -19.26
N GLY A 142 5.82 7.97 -18.62
CA GLY A 142 4.60 8.43 -19.29
C GLY A 142 3.66 7.29 -19.73
N TYR A 143 3.82 6.11 -19.10
CA TYR A 143 3.04 4.91 -19.38
C TYR A 143 1.54 5.14 -19.13
N LYS A 144 0.71 4.70 -20.10
CA LYS A 144 -0.74 4.56 -19.90
C LYS A 144 -1.08 3.08 -19.86
N ASP A 145 -1.65 2.53 -20.93
CA ASP A 145 -2.01 1.10 -20.96
C ASP A 145 -0.80 0.19 -21.23
N GLU A 146 0.35 0.77 -21.59
CA GLU A 146 1.67 0.12 -21.66
C GLU A 146 2.02 -0.67 -20.37
N TRP A 147 1.69 -0.11 -19.22
CA TRP A 147 2.00 -0.73 -17.93
C TRP A 147 1.26 -2.07 -17.72
N LYS A 148 0.14 -2.30 -18.43
CA LYS A 148 -0.59 -3.59 -18.37
C LYS A 148 0.29 -4.77 -18.75
N SER A 149 1.27 -4.60 -19.64
CA SER A 149 2.09 -5.73 -20.10
C SER A 149 2.99 -6.27 -18.99
N ASN A 150 3.23 -5.52 -17.91
CA ASN A 150 3.96 -5.99 -16.73
C ASN A 150 3.23 -7.14 -16.04
N PHE A 151 1.92 -7.25 -16.25
CA PHE A 151 1.14 -8.36 -15.75
C PHE A 151 1.20 -9.59 -16.65
N SER A 152 1.71 -9.47 -17.88
CA SER A 152 1.76 -10.54 -18.88
C SER A 152 3.04 -11.37 -18.75
N ILE A 153 3.19 -12.03 -17.60
CA ILE A 153 4.37 -12.84 -17.26
C ILE A 153 4.45 -14.06 -18.16
N GLY A 154 3.35 -14.82 -18.25
CA GLY A 154 3.28 -16.08 -18.99
C GLY A 154 4.07 -17.23 -18.35
N ASP A 155 4.03 -18.40 -18.97
CA ASP A 155 4.68 -19.63 -18.46
C ASP A 155 5.99 -19.99 -19.21
N SER A 156 6.48 -19.09 -20.08
CA SER A 156 7.69 -19.29 -20.88
C SER A 156 8.99 -19.07 -20.11
N LEU A 157 10.12 -19.32 -20.79
CA LEU A 157 11.47 -19.04 -20.28
C LEU A 157 11.68 -17.56 -19.96
N HIS A 158 11.17 -16.67 -20.81
CA HIS A 158 11.23 -15.22 -20.62
C HIS A 158 9.85 -14.68 -20.28
N HIS A 159 9.81 -13.54 -19.58
CA HIS A 159 8.57 -12.80 -19.39
C HIS A 159 8.02 -12.35 -20.76
N ILE A 160 6.83 -12.82 -21.14
CA ILE A 160 6.28 -12.64 -22.51
C ILE A 160 6.16 -11.17 -22.90
N GLY A 161 5.64 -10.33 -22.00
CA GLY A 161 5.54 -8.89 -22.25
C GLY A 161 6.88 -8.20 -22.53
N PHE A 162 7.93 -8.52 -21.77
CA PHE A 162 9.26 -7.92 -21.94
C PHE A 162 9.99 -8.47 -23.16
N ASP A 163 9.88 -9.77 -23.43
CA ASP A 163 10.50 -10.41 -24.60
C ASP A 163 9.90 -9.89 -25.91
N SER A 164 8.56 -9.79 -25.98
CA SER A 164 7.89 -9.20 -27.15
C SER A 164 8.32 -7.75 -27.40
N ALA A 165 8.44 -6.95 -26.35
CA ALA A 165 8.95 -5.59 -26.47
C ALA A 165 10.41 -5.57 -26.93
N ALA A 166 11.27 -6.45 -26.41
CA ALA A 166 12.68 -6.52 -26.77
C ALA A 166 12.87 -6.94 -28.23
N GLN A 167 12.09 -7.89 -28.74
CA GLN A 167 12.10 -8.28 -30.16
C GLN A 167 11.70 -7.11 -31.08
N GLN A 168 10.70 -6.31 -30.69
CA GLN A 168 10.35 -5.11 -31.45
C GLN A 168 11.50 -4.09 -31.49
N VAL A 169 12.21 -3.89 -30.37
CA VAL A 169 13.35 -2.96 -30.32
C VAL A 169 14.52 -3.51 -31.15
N LEU A 170 14.79 -4.81 -31.06
CA LEU A 170 15.81 -5.48 -31.85
C LEU A 170 15.59 -5.29 -33.35
N GLN A 171 14.37 -5.47 -33.84
CA GLN A 171 14.02 -5.22 -35.25
C GLN A 171 14.32 -3.78 -35.67
N ARG A 172 14.04 -2.80 -34.80
CA ARG A 172 14.34 -1.38 -35.07
C ARG A 172 15.84 -1.11 -35.06
N VAL A 173 16.59 -1.68 -34.14
CA VAL A 173 18.06 -1.57 -34.09
C VAL A 173 18.67 -2.13 -35.36
N THR A 174 18.27 -3.33 -35.79
CA THR A 174 18.75 -3.94 -37.03
C THR A 174 18.40 -3.11 -38.25
N ALA A 175 17.18 -2.58 -38.33
CA ALA A 175 16.75 -1.69 -39.41
C ALA A 175 17.57 -0.39 -39.43
N TYR A 176 17.82 0.24 -38.27
CA TYR A 176 18.60 1.46 -38.16
C TYR A 176 20.06 1.26 -38.60
N ILE A 177 20.70 0.18 -38.13
CA ILE A 177 22.07 -0.20 -38.53
C ILE A 177 22.16 -0.38 -40.05
N SER A 178 21.17 -1.02 -40.66
CA SER A 178 21.11 -1.24 -42.11
C SER A 178 20.88 0.05 -42.88
N GLN A 179 19.87 0.85 -42.49
CA GLN A 179 19.49 2.09 -43.15
C GLN A 179 20.63 3.12 -43.19
N HIS A 180 21.38 3.23 -42.09
CA HIS A 180 22.48 4.17 -41.96
C HIS A 180 23.86 3.57 -42.31
N ARG A 181 23.91 2.33 -42.81
CA ARG A 181 25.16 1.63 -43.18
C ARG A 181 26.23 1.62 -42.09
N LEU A 182 25.81 1.48 -40.83
CA LEU A 182 26.73 1.60 -39.70
C LEU A 182 27.80 0.50 -39.67
N ARG A 183 27.59 -0.60 -40.39
CA ARG A 183 28.54 -1.72 -40.50
C ARG A 183 29.77 -1.43 -41.36
N ASP A 184 29.83 -0.27 -42.02
CA ASP A 184 31.02 0.16 -42.77
C ASP A 184 32.23 0.40 -41.84
N LYS A 185 31.97 0.57 -40.54
CA LYS A 185 32.96 0.65 -39.45
C LYS A 185 32.55 -0.30 -38.30
N PRO A 186 33.46 -0.65 -37.38
CA PRO A 186 33.08 -1.34 -36.14
C PRO A 186 32.03 -0.54 -35.35
N VAL A 187 30.93 -1.19 -34.99
CA VAL A 187 29.82 -0.57 -34.25
C VAL A 187 29.90 -0.92 -32.77
N LYS A 188 29.72 0.10 -31.93
CA LYS A 188 29.45 -0.02 -30.50
C LYS A 188 27.99 0.31 -30.24
N ILE A 189 27.32 -0.44 -29.37
CA ILE A 189 25.90 -0.25 -29.06
C ILE A 189 25.76 0.07 -27.58
N TRP A 190 25.14 1.21 -27.27
CA TRP A 190 24.84 1.68 -25.93
C TRP A 190 23.33 1.64 -25.69
N VAL A 191 22.89 0.82 -24.73
CA VAL A 191 21.47 0.59 -24.44
C VAL A 191 21.15 1.00 -23.01
N SER A 192 20.07 1.75 -22.81
CA SER A 192 19.57 2.02 -21.46
C SER A 192 18.05 2.01 -21.35
N GLY A 193 17.58 1.82 -20.12
CA GLY A 193 16.17 1.83 -19.76
C GLY A 193 15.95 1.89 -18.25
N TYR A 194 14.75 2.30 -17.85
CA TYR A 194 14.30 2.38 -16.45
C TYR A 194 13.02 1.55 -16.24
N SER A 195 12.90 0.81 -15.14
CA SER A 195 11.70 0.02 -14.79
C SER A 195 11.28 -0.97 -15.90
N ARG A 196 10.07 -0.89 -16.45
CA ARG A 196 9.63 -1.72 -17.59
C ARG A 196 10.59 -1.62 -18.78
N ALA A 197 11.05 -0.42 -19.11
CA ALA A 197 12.03 -0.23 -20.19
C ALA A 197 13.39 -0.85 -19.87
N ALA A 198 13.76 -0.89 -18.59
CA ALA A 198 14.96 -1.59 -18.14
C ALA A 198 14.86 -3.10 -18.41
N ALA A 199 13.71 -3.74 -18.15
CA ALA A 199 13.52 -5.16 -18.50
C ALA A 199 13.63 -5.41 -20.01
N THR A 200 13.05 -4.53 -20.83
CA THR A 200 13.19 -4.59 -22.30
C THR A 200 14.65 -4.42 -22.74
N ALA A 201 15.36 -3.42 -22.20
CA ALA A 201 16.77 -3.19 -22.50
C ALA A 201 17.67 -4.36 -22.05
N ASN A 202 17.38 -4.95 -20.88
CA ASN A 202 18.06 -6.12 -20.34
C ASN A 202 17.92 -7.32 -21.28
N ARG A 203 16.69 -7.62 -21.74
CA ARG A 203 16.46 -8.70 -22.71
C ARG A 203 17.05 -8.39 -24.09
N LEU A 204 16.95 -7.15 -24.56
CA LEU A 204 17.58 -6.72 -25.81
C LEU A 204 19.09 -6.93 -25.79
N GLY A 205 19.76 -6.61 -24.67
CA GLY A 205 21.19 -6.84 -24.50
C GLY A 205 21.58 -8.31 -24.69
N ALA A 206 20.75 -9.24 -24.18
CA ALA A 206 20.95 -10.66 -24.41
C ALA A 206 20.73 -11.05 -25.89
N LEU A 207 19.61 -10.60 -26.50
CA LEU A 207 19.31 -10.87 -27.91
C LEU A 207 20.41 -10.37 -28.87
N LEU A 208 20.97 -9.18 -28.63
CA LEU A 208 22.05 -8.62 -29.44
C LEU A 208 23.32 -9.50 -29.42
N GLN A 209 23.59 -10.18 -28.30
CA GLN A 209 24.70 -11.11 -28.15
C GLN A 209 24.36 -12.48 -28.74
N ASP A 210 23.16 -13.00 -28.46
CA ASP A 210 22.67 -14.29 -28.96
C ASP A 210 22.66 -14.31 -30.51
N GLU A 211 22.22 -13.22 -31.14
CA GLU A 211 22.20 -13.05 -32.60
C GLU A 211 23.54 -12.59 -33.18
N ARG A 212 24.57 -12.41 -32.34
CA ARG A 212 25.92 -11.97 -32.73
C ARG A 212 25.92 -10.67 -33.53
N LEU A 213 25.00 -9.76 -33.24
CA LEU A 213 24.92 -8.45 -33.89
C LEU A 213 26.02 -7.50 -33.41
N VAL A 214 26.54 -7.74 -32.21
CA VAL A 214 27.66 -7.00 -31.62
C VAL A 214 28.42 -7.91 -30.66
N LYS A 215 29.73 -7.72 -30.53
CA LYS A 215 30.54 -8.43 -29.52
C LYS A 215 30.26 -7.87 -28.12
N PRO A 216 30.32 -8.68 -27.05
CA PRO A 216 30.11 -8.21 -25.68
C PRO A 216 30.99 -7.00 -25.31
N GLU A 217 32.22 -6.93 -25.82
CA GLU A 217 33.15 -5.83 -25.55
C GLU A 217 32.73 -4.51 -26.20
N ASN A 218 31.84 -4.55 -27.19
CA ASN A 218 31.30 -3.37 -27.89
C ASN A 218 29.83 -3.11 -27.53
N LEU A 219 29.29 -3.79 -26.51
CA LEU A 219 27.92 -3.65 -26.04
C LEU A 219 27.91 -3.09 -24.61
N TYR A 220 27.18 -2.01 -24.39
CA TYR A 220 27.11 -1.31 -23.12
C TYR A 220 25.65 -1.22 -22.68
N VAL A 221 25.20 -2.14 -21.82
CA VAL A 221 23.79 -2.16 -21.37
C VAL A 221 23.72 -1.80 -19.90
N TYR A 222 23.11 -0.66 -19.60
CA TYR A 222 22.91 -0.17 -18.24
C TYR A 222 21.43 0.03 -17.97
N THR A 223 20.92 -0.61 -16.93
CA THR A 223 19.49 -0.67 -16.63
C THR A 223 19.23 -0.35 -15.17
N PHE A 224 18.09 0.28 -14.90
CA PHE A 224 17.77 0.85 -13.59
C PHE A 224 16.37 0.42 -13.14
N ALA A 225 16.22 0.11 -11.85
CA ALA A 225 14.98 -0.43 -11.30
C ALA A 225 14.47 -1.66 -12.09
N THR A 226 15.42 -2.46 -12.59
CA THR A 226 15.14 -3.53 -13.56
C THR A 226 14.30 -4.64 -12.89
N PRO A 227 13.12 -5.01 -13.42
CA PRO A 227 12.38 -6.19 -12.99
C PRO A 227 13.16 -7.48 -13.28
N ASN A 228 12.72 -8.61 -12.73
CA ASN A 228 13.24 -9.91 -13.21
C ASN A 228 12.67 -10.23 -14.61
N VAL A 229 13.45 -10.88 -15.47
CA VAL A 229 13.16 -10.97 -16.92
C VAL A 229 13.07 -12.40 -17.42
N THR A 230 13.89 -13.31 -16.89
CA THR A 230 14.10 -14.64 -17.49
C THR A 230 14.28 -15.73 -16.43
N LYS A 231 13.94 -16.97 -16.76
CA LYS A 231 14.27 -18.18 -15.99
C LYS A 231 15.54 -18.88 -16.51
N GLN A 232 16.20 -18.29 -17.51
CA GLN A 232 17.39 -18.86 -18.14
C GLN A 232 18.52 -19.09 -17.11
N ALA A 233 19.14 -20.27 -17.19
CA ALA A 233 20.12 -20.73 -16.21
C ALA A 233 21.39 -19.85 -16.22
N ASP A 234 21.93 -19.61 -17.41
CA ASP A 234 23.16 -18.86 -17.71
C ASP A 234 22.93 -17.35 -17.88
N ALA A 235 21.80 -16.80 -17.43
CA ALA A 235 21.50 -15.38 -17.57
C ALA A 235 22.57 -14.45 -16.96
N LEU A 236 23.30 -14.91 -15.94
CA LEU A 236 24.37 -14.16 -15.27
C LEU A 236 25.69 -14.12 -16.07
N GLU A 237 25.80 -14.87 -17.17
CA GLU A 237 27.01 -14.91 -18.01
C GLU A 237 27.10 -13.75 -19.01
N TYR A 238 26.04 -12.95 -19.16
CA TYR A 238 26.01 -11.78 -20.04
C TYR A 238 26.70 -10.57 -19.38
N LYS A 239 28.05 -10.57 -19.36
CA LYS A 239 28.88 -9.61 -18.61
C LYS A 239 28.84 -8.16 -19.11
N SER A 240 28.23 -7.90 -20.27
CA SER A 240 28.03 -6.56 -20.84
C SER A 240 26.75 -5.86 -20.35
N ILE A 241 26.00 -6.50 -19.45
CA ILE A 241 24.72 -6.03 -18.92
C ILE A 241 24.83 -5.76 -17.42
N TYR A 242 24.54 -4.52 -17.03
CA TYR A 242 24.55 -4.06 -15.65
C TYR A 242 23.17 -3.57 -15.23
N ASN A 243 22.74 -4.00 -14.04
CA ASN A 243 21.46 -3.63 -13.44
C ASN A 243 21.73 -2.93 -12.12
N ILE A 244 21.19 -1.73 -11.94
CA ILE A 244 21.23 -1.00 -10.66
C ILE A 244 19.81 -1.01 -10.09
N VAL A 245 19.66 -1.57 -8.89
CA VAL A 245 18.35 -1.76 -8.25
C VAL A 245 18.36 -1.27 -6.81
N GLY A 246 17.24 -0.71 -6.35
CA GLY A 246 17.02 -0.41 -4.94
C GLY A 246 16.80 -1.69 -4.14
N ALA A 247 17.38 -1.79 -2.94
CA ALA A 247 17.28 -2.97 -2.08
C ALA A 247 15.83 -3.40 -1.79
N PHE A 248 14.96 -2.41 -1.60
CA PHE A 248 13.54 -2.60 -1.28
C PHE A 248 12.61 -1.94 -2.30
N ASP A 249 13.09 -1.72 -3.52
CA ASP A 249 12.22 -1.36 -4.64
C ASP A 249 11.36 -2.59 -5.01
N PRO A 250 10.01 -2.47 -4.99
CA PRO A 250 9.13 -3.61 -5.25
C PRO A 250 9.16 -4.10 -6.70
N VAL A 251 9.56 -3.29 -7.67
CA VAL A 251 9.57 -3.68 -9.09
C VAL A 251 10.69 -4.68 -9.40
N PRO A 252 11.93 -4.48 -8.91
CA PRO A 252 12.97 -5.50 -8.91
C PRO A 252 12.60 -6.83 -8.23
N MET A 253 11.56 -6.90 -7.40
CA MET A 253 11.18 -8.16 -6.74
C MET A 253 10.26 -9.03 -7.59
N VAL A 254 9.79 -8.53 -8.75
CA VAL A 254 8.81 -9.22 -9.60
C VAL A 254 9.28 -9.38 -11.06
N PRO A 255 8.88 -10.47 -11.76
CA PRO A 255 8.31 -11.71 -11.21
C PRO A 255 9.23 -12.36 -10.16
N PHE A 256 8.66 -13.19 -9.30
CA PHE A 256 9.38 -13.68 -8.12
C PHE A 256 10.57 -14.59 -8.48
N ALA A 257 11.67 -14.42 -7.76
CA ALA A 257 12.84 -15.30 -7.87
C ALA A 257 12.50 -16.76 -7.54
N ASP A 258 11.54 -16.99 -6.63
CA ASP A 258 11.02 -18.32 -6.28
C ASP A 258 10.37 -19.06 -7.47
N TRP A 259 9.95 -18.33 -8.51
CA TRP A 259 9.45 -18.92 -9.77
C TRP A 259 10.58 -19.18 -10.78
N GLY A 260 11.84 -19.05 -10.36
CA GLY A 260 13.05 -19.20 -11.17
C GLY A 260 13.47 -17.94 -11.92
N PHE A 261 12.75 -16.81 -11.77
CA PHE A 261 13.06 -15.59 -12.50
C PHE A 261 14.29 -14.86 -11.95
N LYS A 262 15.09 -14.31 -12.86
CA LYS A 262 16.27 -13.50 -12.61
C LYS A 262 16.47 -12.48 -13.73
N ARG A 263 17.51 -11.67 -13.64
CA ARG A 263 17.94 -10.71 -14.68
C ARG A 263 19.11 -11.28 -15.47
N TYR A 264 19.30 -10.75 -16.68
CA TYR A 264 20.57 -10.94 -17.39
C TYR A 264 21.67 -10.05 -16.80
N GLY A 265 22.89 -10.57 -16.75
CA GLY A 265 24.10 -9.85 -16.34
C GLY A 265 24.24 -9.61 -14.85
N ILE A 266 25.01 -8.57 -14.50
CA ILE A 266 25.44 -8.27 -13.14
C ILE A 266 24.43 -7.32 -12.49
N THR A 267 24.07 -7.56 -11.23
CA THR A 267 23.14 -6.71 -10.48
C THR A 267 23.84 -6.08 -9.29
N TYR A 268 23.74 -4.76 -9.19
CA TYR A 268 24.24 -3.94 -8.10
C TYR A 268 23.06 -3.38 -7.30
N VAL A 269 23.16 -3.44 -5.97
CA VAL A 269 22.09 -3.06 -5.06
C VAL A 269 22.45 -1.77 -4.34
N LEU A 270 21.56 -0.79 -4.39
CA LEU A 270 21.71 0.47 -3.66
C LEU A 270 21.53 0.26 -2.15
N PRO A 271 22.27 1.00 -1.31
CA PRO A 271 22.21 0.90 0.15
C PRO A 271 20.82 1.15 0.72
N ALA A 272 20.56 0.52 1.87
CA ALA A 272 19.34 0.70 2.64
C ALA A 272 19.64 0.54 4.15
N PRO A 273 18.86 1.15 5.05
CA PRO A 273 19.13 1.08 6.49
C PRO A 273 19.07 -0.36 7.02
N GLN A 274 18.29 -1.24 6.38
CA GLN A 274 18.24 -2.65 6.73
C GLN A 274 19.50 -3.43 6.31
N LEU A 275 20.26 -2.94 5.32
CA LEU A 275 21.43 -3.63 4.78
C LEU A 275 22.75 -3.12 5.35
N ASN A 276 22.83 -1.84 5.71
CA ASN A 276 24.10 -1.16 5.93
C ASN A 276 24.16 -0.48 7.30
N SER A 277 25.11 -0.91 8.13
CA SER A 277 25.41 -0.29 9.43
C SER A 277 25.82 1.18 9.32
N ASP A 278 26.47 1.56 8.21
CA ASP A 278 26.94 2.91 7.89
C ASP A 278 25.95 3.71 7.02
N TYR A 279 24.68 3.28 6.91
CA TYR A 279 23.70 3.86 5.97
C TYR A 279 23.56 5.39 6.10
N LEU A 280 23.59 5.92 7.32
CA LEU A 280 23.45 7.37 7.55
C LEU A 280 24.59 8.18 6.91
N LEU A 281 25.81 7.65 6.92
CA LEU A 281 26.95 8.27 6.24
C LEU A 281 26.78 8.20 4.71
N ARG A 282 26.22 7.09 4.21
CA ARG A 282 26.00 6.88 2.78
C ARG A 282 24.87 7.74 2.21
N VAL A 283 23.80 7.93 2.97
CA VAL A 283 22.62 8.67 2.49
C VAL A 283 22.80 10.18 2.61
N ALA A 284 23.70 10.69 3.46
CA ALA A 284 23.92 12.12 3.65
C ALA A 284 24.19 12.90 2.34
N PRO A 285 25.17 12.53 1.48
CA PRO A 285 25.39 13.22 0.20
C PRO A 285 24.23 13.01 -0.79
N VAL A 286 23.57 11.86 -0.74
CA VAL A 286 22.40 11.53 -1.56
C VAL A 286 21.24 12.46 -1.21
N ALA A 287 20.98 12.67 0.07
CA ALA A 287 19.91 13.52 0.57
C ALA A 287 20.10 14.98 0.15
N ALA A 288 21.34 15.48 0.22
CA ALA A 288 21.68 16.83 -0.21
C ALA A 288 21.43 17.03 -1.72
N LEU A 289 21.83 16.08 -2.56
CA LEU A 289 21.62 16.15 -4.01
C LEU A 289 20.15 15.94 -4.39
N PHE A 290 19.44 15.06 -3.70
CA PHE A 290 18.00 14.89 -3.87
C PHE A 290 17.26 16.20 -3.59
N GLN A 291 17.56 16.86 -2.47
CA GLN A 291 16.96 18.15 -2.14
C GLN A 291 17.32 19.23 -3.16
N ARG A 292 18.58 19.27 -3.62
CA ARG A 292 19.04 20.22 -4.64
C ARG A 292 18.23 20.10 -5.94
N TYR A 293 17.97 18.89 -6.42
CA TYR A 293 17.31 18.67 -7.70
C TYR A 293 15.79 18.65 -7.63
N THR A 294 15.21 18.16 -6.53
CA THR A 294 13.75 18.02 -6.37
C THR A 294 13.11 19.19 -5.64
N GLY A 295 13.89 19.98 -4.88
CA GLY A 295 13.38 20.99 -3.96
C GLY A 295 12.75 20.41 -2.69
N THR A 296 12.76 19.10 -2.51
CA THR A 296 12.15 18.41 -1.35
C THR A 296 13.20 17.64 -0.55
N PRO A 297 13.12 17.62 0.79
CA PRO A 297 14.01 16.79 1.60
C PRO A 297 13.94 15.32 1.18
N PHE A 298 15.05 14.60 1.26
CA PHE A 298 15.04 13.16 1.08
C PHE A 298 14.29 12.52 2.25
N TRP A 299 13.37 11.62 1.92
CA TRP A 299 12.51 10.95 2.89
C TRP A 299 12.33 9.50 2.46
N SER A 300 11.90 8.64 3.38
CA SER A 300 11.55 7.25 3.14
C SER A 300 10.41 6.85 4.07
N ASN A 301 9.49 6.02 3.57
CA ASN A 301 8.43 5.44 4.38
C ASN A 301 8.66 3.93 4.46
N HIS A 302 9.46 3.52 5.43
CA HIS A 302 9.87 2.14 5.61
C HIS A 302 8.69 1.25 6.03
N SER A 303 7.72 1.82 6.77
CA SER A 303 6.44 1.17 7.13
C SER A 303 5.68 0.74 5.87
N GLY A 304 5.54 1.66 4.91
CA GLY A 304 4.95 1.40 3.60
C GLY A 304 5.71 0.35 2.81
N VAL A 305 7.04 0.45 2.75
CA VAL A 305 7.90 -0.54 2.09
C VAL A 305 7.72 -1.94 2.70
N SER A 306 7.71 -2.06 4.03
CA SER A 306 7.48 -3.32 4.73
C SER A 306 6.11 -3.91 4.42
N ALA A 307 5.06 -3.08 4.39
CA ALA A 307 3.71 -3.52 4.01
C ALA A 307 3.66 -4.09 2.59
N ILE A 308 4.34 -3.44 1.63
CA ILE A 308 4.46 -3.93 0.25
C ILE A 308 5.27 -5.24 0.19
N SER A 309 6.40 -5.34 0.89
CA SER A 309 7.19 -6.59 0.94
C SER A 309 6.38 -7.75 1.52
N LYS A 310 5.61 -7.54 2.60
CA LYS A 310 4.72 -8.55 3.18
C LYS A 310 3.62 -8.97 2.18
N LEU A 311 3.07 -8.02 1.43
CA LEU A 311 2.07 -8.31 0.40
C LEU A 311 2.64 -9.16 -0.73
N LEU A 312 3.81 -8.79 -1.25
CA LEU A 312 4.51 -9.55 -2.29
C LEU A 312 4.86 -10.96 -1.81
N SER A 313 5.31 -11.09 -0.57
CA SER A 313 5.61 -12.38 0.06
C SER A 313 4.35 -13.25 0.16
N SER A 314 3.25 -12.70 0.68
CA SER A 314 1.95 -13.38 0.73
C SER A 314 1.47 -13.83 -0.65
N LEU A 315 1.71 -13.04 -1.69
CA LEU A 315 1.36 -13.40 -3.06
C LEU A 315 2.24 -14.54 -3.58
N SER A 316 3.56 -14.47 -3.35
CA SER A 316 4.53 -15.51 -3.75
C SER A 316 4.30 -16.86 -3.04
N GLU A 317 3.73 -16.85 -1.83
CA GLU A 317 3.36 -18.05 -1.08
C GLU A 317 2.05 -18.67 -1.58
N SER A 318 1.07 -17.82 -1.92
CA SER A 318 -0.25 -18.29 -2.36
C SER A 318 -0.26 -18.70 -3.83
N VAL A 319 0.66 -18.14 -4.63
CA VAL A 319 0.79 -18.38 -6.06
C VAL A 319 2.20 -18.89 -6.33
N THR A 320 2.33 -20.21 -6.37
CA THR A 320 3.65 -20.88 -6.34
C THR A 320 4.34 -20.97 -7.70
N ASN A 321 3.64 -20.69 -8.80
CA ASN A 321 4.20 -20.77 -10.15
C ASN A 321 3.51 -19.80 -11.13
N THR A 322 4.13 -19.63 -12.29
CA THR A 322 3.67 -18.74 -13.36
C THR A 322 2.33 -19.12 -13.97
N ARG A 323 2.00 -20.40 -14.02
CA ARG A 323 0.73 -20.88 -14.57
C ARG A 323 -0.43 -20.48 -13.67
N ASP A 324 -0.33 -20.75 -12.37
CA ASP A 324 -1.30 -20.31 -11.38
C ASP A 324 -1.48 -18.79 -11.40
N TYR A 325 -0.39 -18.03 -11.53
CA TYR A 325 -0.48 -16.58 -11.69
C TYR A 325 -1.26 -16.19 -12.96
N THR A 326 -0.93 -16.80 -14.09
CA THR A 326 -1.53 -16.48 -15.41
C THR A 326 -3.02 -16.81 -15.43
N ASP A 327 -3.41 -17.92 -14.81
CA ASP A 327 -4.79 -18.40 -14.81
C ASP A 327 -5.66 -17.66 -13.78
N LYS A 328 -5.09 -17.32 -12.61
CA LYS A 328 -5.86 -16.86 -11.44
C LYS A 328 -5.70 -15.37 -11.12
N VAL A 329 -4.49 -14.85 -11.23
CA VAL A 329 -4.15 -13.48 -10.77
C VAL A 329 -4.13 -12.49 -11.92
N GLN A 330 -3.52 -12.84 -13.05
CA GLN A 330 -3.38 -11.95 -14.20
C GLN A 330 -4.74 -11.40 -14.69
N PRO A 331 -5.82 -12.21 -14.86
CA PRO A 331 -7.10 -11.69 -15.33
C PRO A 331 -7.68 -10.66 -14.37
N MET A 332 -7.55 -10.90 -13.06
CA MET A 332 -7.99 -9.97 -12.03
C MET A 332 -7.22 -8.64 -12.12
N LEU A 333 -5.88 -8.67 -12.21
CA LEU A 333 -5.07 -7.46 -12.33
C LEU A 333 -5.41 -6.66 -13.59
N MET A 334 -5.63 -7.35 -14.72
CA MET A 334 -6.06 -6.73 -15.98
C MET A 334 -7.43 -6.07 -15.86
N ASP A 335 -8.40 -6.75 -15.26
CA ASP A 335 -9.76 -6.23 -15.02
C ASP A 335 -9.73 -5.00 -14.11
N LEU A 336 -8.98 -5.06 -13.00
CA LEU A 336 -8.83 -3.94 -12.06
C LEU A 336 -8.16 -2.73 -12.71
N TRP A 337 -7.15 -2.97 -13.54
CA TRP A 337 -6.49 -1.90 -14.28
C TRP A 337 -7.42 -1.25 -15.31
N ALA A 338 -8.27 -2.03 -15.99
CA ALA A 338 -9.23 -1.50 -16.96
C ALA A 338 -10.21 -0.51 -16.32
N ILE A 339 -10.62 -0.77 -15.07
CA ILE A 339 -11.55 0.06 -14.30
C ILE A 339 -10.85 0.97 -13.28
N ARG A 340 -9.55 1.24 -13.44
CA ARG A 340 -8.73 1.96 -12.44
C ARG A 340 -9.18 3.37 -12.09
N LYS A 341 -9.96 3.99 -12.98
CA LYS A 341 -10.54 5.33 -12.78
C LYS A 341 -11.93 5.30 -12.10
N GLU A 342 -12.44 4.12 -11.78
CA GLU A 342 -13.78 3.90 -11.25
C GLU A 342 -13.72 3.16 -9.90
N PRO A 343 -13.49 3.86 -8.77
CA PRO A 343 -13.19 3.25 -7.47
C PRO A 343 -14.25 2.24 -6.99
N LEU A 344 -15.53 2.55 -7.18
CA LEU A 344 -16.63 1.65 -6.79
C LEU A 344 -16.67 0.37 -7.64
N LYS A 345 -16.40 0.47 -8.95
CA LYS A 345 -16.31 -0.71 -9.81
C LYS A 345 -15.06 -1.54 -9.47
N MET A 346 -13.95 -0.88 -9.16
CA MET A 346 -12.73 -1.55 -8.72
C MET A 346 -12.98 -2.39 -7.46
N LEU A 347 -13.59 -1.80 -6.43
CA LEU A 347 -13.93 -2.51 -5.19
C LEU A 347 -14.86 -3.71 -5.44
N THR A 348 -15.94 -3.50 -6.21
CA THR A 348 -16.90 -4.58 -6.50
C THR A 348 -16.32 -5.68 -7.39
N SER A 349 -15.45 -5.33 -8.34
CA SER A 349 -14.73 -6.31 -9.18
C SER A 349 -13.72 -7.11 -8.38
N PHE A 350 -12.97 -6.44 -7.50
CA PHE A 350 -12.01 -7.08 -6.59
C PHE A 350 -12.73 -8.08 -5.68
N ALA A 351 -13.80 -7.64 -5.00
CA ALA A 351 -14.63 -8.52 -4.18
C ALA A 351 -15.20 -9.70 -4.99
N ARG A 352 -15.62 -9.46 -6.24
CA ARG A 352 -16.13 -10.53 -7.12
C ARG A 352 -15.07 -11.60 -7.41
N HIS A 353 -13.85 -11.19 -7.77
CA HIS A 353 -12.75 -12.11 -8.07
C HIS A 353 -12.34 -12.93 -6.84
N MET A 354 -12.20 -12.27 -5.69
CA MET A 354 -11.67 -12.92 -4.47
C MET A 354 -12.72 -13.75 -3.72
N VAL A 355 -14.01 -13.38 -3.74
CA VAL A 355 -15.07 -14.09 -3.00
C VAL A 355 -15.68 -15.22 -3.82
N PHE A 356 -15.88 -15.02 -5.13
CA PHE A 356 -16.74 -15.88 -5.96
C PHE A 356 -16.00 -16.67 -7.05
N LYS A 357 -14.78 -16.30 -7.44
CA LYS A 357 -14.06 -17.00 -8.54
C LYS A 357 -12.96 -17.95 -8.08
N ASP A 358 -12.20 -17.62 -7.03
CA ASP A 358 -11.04 -18.46 -6.66
C ASP A 358 -10.82 -18.56 -5.13
N SER A 359 -10.97 -19.77 -4.59
CA SER A 359 -10.76 -20.03 -3.16
C SER A 359 -9.29 -19.96 -2.74
N SER A 360 -8.35 -20.17 -3.66
CA SER A 360 -6.90 -20.15 -3.36
C SER A 360 -6.38 -18.75 -3.02
N LEU A 361 -7.01 -17.70 -3.56
CA LEU A 361 -6.65 -16.30 -3.28
C LEU A 361 -7.30 -15.74 -2.01
N ARG A 362 -8.20 -16.49 -1.34
CA ARG A 362 -8.80 -16.05 -0.07
C ARG A 362 -7.76 -15.84 1.03
N GLY A 363 -6.69 -16.64 1.04
CA GLY A 363 -5.56 -16.46 1.94
C GLY A 363 -4.86 -15.11 1.72
N VAL A 364 -4.65 -14.73 0.46
CA VAL A 364 -4.08 -13.41 0.09
C VAL A 364 -4.98 -12.28 0.58
N LEU A 365 -6.31 -12.38 0.44
CA LEU A 365 -7.23 -11.36 0.94
C LEU A 365 -7.15 -11.19 2.46
N SER A 366 -7.14 -12.31 3.18
CA SER A 366 -7.01 -12.30 4.63
C SER A 366 -5.69 -11.65 5.06
N ASN A 367 -4.59 -11.99 4.38
CA ASN A 367 -3.28 -11.41 4.66
C ASN A 367 -3.23 -9.91 4.30
N MET A 368 -3.80 -9.51 3.16
CA MET A 368 -3.93 -8.09 2.77
C MET A 368 -4.69 -7.30 3.83
N PHE A 369 -5.79 -7.85 4.34
CA PHE A 369 -6.58 -7.20 5.38
C PHE A 369 -5.79 -7.08 6.69
N ALA A 370 -5.07 -8.12 7.11
CA ALA A 370 -4.17 -8.07 8.26
C ALA A 370 -3.07 -7.03 8.10
N ILE A 371 -2.38 -6.99 6.94
CA ILE A 371 -1.36 -5.98 6.64
C ILE A 371 -1.96 -4.57 6.73
N ALA A 372 -3.09 -4.32 6.06
CA ALA A 372 -3.72 -3.01 6.04
C ALA A 372 -4.16 -2.55 7.45
N THR A 373 -4.77 -3.44 8.22
CA THR A 373 -5.22 -3.12 9.59
C THR A 373 -4.05 -2.90 10.55
N ASN A 374 -2.97 -3.67 10.41
CA ASN A 374 -1.75 -3.46 11.18
C ASN A 374 -1.06 -2.13 10.80
N SER A 375 -0.98 -1.79 9.51
CA SER A 375 -0.42 -0.50 9.08
C SER A 375 -1.27 0.70 9.54
N LEU A 376 -2.59 0.56 9.61
CA LEU A 376 -3.45 1.58 10.21
C LEU A 376 -3.24 1.68 11.73
N GLY A 377 -3.07 0.55 12.41
CA GLY A 377 -2.69 0.50 13.83
C GLY A 377 -1.37 1.20 14.11
N GLU A 378 -0.35 0.91 13.31
CA GLU A 378 0.95 1.55 13.39
C GLU A 378 0.86 3.07 13.15
N ASN A 379 0.06 3.52 12.18
CA ASN A 379 -0.16 4.94 11.95
C ASN A 379 -0.79 5.64 13.16
N LEU A 380 -1.79 5.01 13.81
CA LEU A 380 -2.39 5.52 15.06
C LEU A 380 -1.34 5.69 16.17
N VAL A 381 -0.44 4.71 16.32
CA VAL A 381 0.64 4.70 17.30
C VAL A 381 1.69 5.78 16.98
N GLN A 382 2.05 5.95 15.71
CA GLN A 382 2.95 7.01 15.23
C GLN A 382 2.35 8.42 15.45
N GLU A 383 1.08 8.62 15.11
CA GLU A 383 0.37 9.88 15.36
C GLU A 383 0.27 10.20 16.87
N ALA A 384 0.22 9.18 17.72
CA ALA A 384 0.26 9.29 19.18
C ALA A 384 1.64 9.52 19.79
N GLY A 385 2.70 9.57 18.98
CA GLY A 385 4.05 9.88 19.42
C GLY A 385 4.79 8.71 20.08
N PHE A 386 4.23 7.49 19.99
CA PHE A 386 4.89 6.27 20.49
C PHE A 386 5.92 5.71 19.50
N ALA A 387 5.90 6.14 18.24
CA ALA A 387 6.85 5.77 17.19
C ALA A 387 7.10 6.95 16.25
N GLN A 388 8.20 6.93 15.51
CA GLN A 388 8.52 7.98 14.54
C GLN A 388 7.49 7.99 13.41
N ASN A 389 6.83 9.12 13.18
CA ASN A 389 5.91 9.27 12.06
C ASN A 389 6.69 9.31 10.73
N GLN A 390 6.53 8.27 9.92
CA GLN A 390 7.15 8.15 8.60
C GLN A 390 6.20 8.52 7.47
N TRP A 391 4.90 8.67 7.78
CA TRP A 391 3.89 9.01 6.79
C TRP A 391 4.01 10.49 6.41
N GLN A 392 4.17 10.75 5.11
CA GLN A 392 4.21 12.11 4.59
C GLN A 392 2.81 12.55 4.14
N GLU A 393 2.18 13.43 4.92
CA GLU A 393 0.80 13.88 4.66
C GLU A 393 0.65 14.72 3.38
N ASP A 394 1.71 15.42 2.97
CA ASP A 394 1.74 16.22 1.74
C ASP A 394 1.96 15.38 0.48
N LYS A 395 2.25 14.08 0.65
CA LYS A 395 2.51 13.14 -0.44
C LYS A 395 1.32 12.23 -0.72
N SER A 396 1.23 11.73 -1.95
CA SER A 396 0.18 10.79 -2.32
C SER A 396 0.39 9.41 -1.68
N LEU A 397 -0.63 8.55 -1.75
CA LEU A 397 -0.53 7.15 -1.30
C LEU A 397 0.57 6.40 -2.08
N THR A 398 0.67 6.62 -3.39
CA THR A 398 1.68 5.95 -4.22
C THR A 398 3.08 6.40 -3.86
N ASP A 399 3.27 7.68 -3.53
CA ASP A 399 4.56 8.19 -3.08
C ASP A 399 4.94 7.48 -1.78
N ASN A 400 4.03 7.44 -0.79
CA ASN A 400 4.28 6.81 0.51
C ASN A 400 4.58 5.31 0.43
N LEU A 401 4.06 4.60 -0.58
CA LEU A 401 4.23 3.14 -0.69
C LEU A 401 5.31 2.70 -1.69
N ALA A 402 5.64 3.52 -2.68
CA ALA A 402 6.47 3.10 -3.82
C ALA A 402 7.59 4.09 -4.16
N ARG A 403 7.95 5.01 -3.26
CA ARG A 403 9.05 5.97 -3.42
C ARG A 403 10.37 5.32 -3.84
N GLU A 404 10.69 4.14 -3.31
CA GLU A 404 11.93 3.43 -3.67
C GLU A 404 12.05 3.11 -5.17
N HIS A 405 10.92 3.10 -5.88
CA HIS A 405 10.87 2.88 -7.33
C HIS A 405 11.03 4.18 -8.14
N PHE A 406 11.04 5.35 -7.51
CA PHE A 406 11.01 6.62 -8.21
C PHE A 406 12.40 7.03 -8.73
N PRO A 407 12.49 7.57 -9.96
CA PRO A 407 13.76 7.86 -10.62
C PRO A 407 14.62 8.89 -9.88
N GLU A 408 14.02 9.79 -9.12
CA GLU A 408 14.69 10.84 -8.34
C GLU A 408 15.64 10.23 -7.29
N GLY A 409 15.26 9.10 -6.69
CA GLY A 409 16.11 8.37 -5.74
C GLY A 409 17.35 7.79 -6.42
N TYR A 410 17.15 7.09 -7.54
CA TYR A 410 18.25 6.54 -8.34
C TYR A 410 19.19 7.65 -8.86
N MET A 411 18.62 8.75 -9.35
CA MET A 411 19.38 9.93 -9.78
C MET A 411 20.26 10.46 -8.65
N ALA A 412 19.71 10.63 -7.45
CA ALA A 412 20.45 11.13 -6.30
C ALA A 412 21.60 10.19 -5.91
N TRP A 413 21.38 8.87 -5.90
CA TRP A 413 22.42 7.89 -5.64
C TRP A 413 23.54 7.93 -6.68
N MET A 414 23.20 7.93 -7.97
CA MET A 414 24.18 8.00 -9.06
C MET A 414 24.96 9.32 -9.07
N SER A 415 24.34 10.41 -8.60
CA SER A 415 24.99 11.73 -8.52
C SER A 415 25.94 11.87 -7.33
N ALA A 416 25.70 11.14 -6.24
CA ALA A 416 26.45 11.27 -5.00
C ALA A 416 27.84 10.60 -5.05
N TYR A 417 28.03 9.64 -5.96
CA TYR A 417 29.20 8.77 -5.96
C TYR A 417 29.89 8.67 -7.33
N ASP A 418 31.21 8.85 -7.29
CA ASP A 418 32.13 8.77 -8.43
C ASP A 418 32.60 7.35 -8.76
N SER A 419 32.30 6.39 -7.90
CA SER A 419 32.76 5.01 -7.97
C SER A 419 31.68 4.06 -7.50
N LEU A 420 31.64 2.88 -8.15
CA LEU A 420 30.67 1.84 -7.87
C LEU A 420 30.73 1.36 -6.41
N GLU A 421 31.94 1.08 -5.92
CA GLU A 421 32.19 0.49 -4.59
C GLU A 421 31.67 1.36 -3.44
N LYS A 422 31.78 2.69 -3.57
CA LYS A 422 31.23 3.64 -2.58
C LYS A 422 29.70 3.72 -2.66
N MET A 423 29.14 3.58 -3.86
CA MET A 423 27.72 3.72 -4.12
C MET A 423 26.89 2.52 -3.66
N ILE A 424 27.39 1.31 -3.85
CA ILE A 424 26.60 0.08 -3.67
C ILE A 424 26.68 -0.46 -2.23
N SER A 425 25.71 -1.29 -1.87
CA SER A 425 25.78 -2.08 -0.65
C SER A 425 26.81 -3.21 -0.81
N PRO A 426 27.74 -3.41 0.15
CA PRO A 426 28.65 -4.56 0.16
C PRO A 426 27.97 -5.88 0.58
N THR A 427 26.76 -5.82 1.16
CA THR A 427 25.97 -6.99 1.56
C THR A 427 24.56 -6.94 0.98
N LEU A 428 23.95 -8.11 0.82
CA LEU A 428 22.54 -8.25 0.47
C LEU A 428 21.70 -8.77 1.64
N PHE A 429 22.34 -9.10 2.77
CA PHE A 429 21.70 -9.81 3.87
C PHE A 429 21.29 -8.84 4.98
N TYR A 430 20.14 -9.14 5.59
CA TYR A 430 19.61 -8.41 6.72
C TYR A 430 18.83 -9.32 7.66
N ARG A 431 18.54 -8.81 8.86
CA ARG A 431 17.75 -9.51 9.86
C ARG A 431 16.56 -8.70 10.31
N GLN A 432 15.53 -9.40 10.75
CA GLN A 432 14.41 -8.81 11.48
C GLN A 432 14.19 -9.58 12.78
N LEU A 433 14.17 -8.87 13.90
CA LEU A 433 13.83 -9.40 15.21
C LEU A 433 12.41 -8.95 15.55
N THR A 434 11.49 -9.89 15.68
CA THR A 434 10.15 -9.63 16.19
C THR A 434 10.16 -9.86 17.69
N LEU A 435 9.84 -8.82 18.45
CA LEU A 435 9.83 -8.77 19.90
C LEU A 435 8.40 -8.50 20.37
N GLU A 436 7.79 -9.47 21.05
CA GLU A 436 6.49 -9.34 21.72
C GLU A 436 6.65 -9.57 23.21
N GLY A 437 6.02 -8.75 24.05
CA GLY A 437 6.08 -8.88 25.50
C GLY A 437 7.42 -8.48 26.15
N PHE A 438 8.12 -7.50 25.57
CA PHE A 438 9.37 -6.94 26.12
C PHE A 438 9.18 -5.45 26.42
N ASP A 439 9.66 -5.00 27.58
CA ASP A 439 9.52 -3.62 28.06
C ASP A 439 10.83 -2.81 28.08
N ASP A 440 11.97 -3.48 27.91
CA ASP A 440 13.30 -2.87 27.77
C ASP A 440 14.15 -3.77 26.87
N PHE A 441 14.77 -3.20 25.83
CA PHE A 441 15.81 -3.89 25.10
C PHE A 441 16.81 -2.92 24.46
N GLN A 442 18.03 -3.41 24.27
CA GLN A 442 19.15 -2.69 23.68
C GLN A 442 19.91 -3.58 22.69
N VAL A 443 20.38 -2.96 21.62
CA VAL A 443 21.31 -3.56 20.65
C VAL A 443 22.68 -2.98 20.93
N LEU A 444 23.65 -3.86 21.13
CA LEU A 444 25.05 -3.50 21.27
C LEU A 444 25.78 -3.79 19.94
N ASP A 445 26.67 -2.88 19.55
CA ASP A 445 27.62 -3.12 18.46
C ASP A 445 28.69 -4.14 18.88
N GLU A 446 29.60 -4.49 17.96
CA GLU A 446 30.71 -5.40 18.22
C GLU A 446 31.66 -4.91 19.33
N ALA A 447 31.78 -3.59 19.52
CA ALA A 447 32.58 -2.98 20.57
C ALA A 447 31.86 -2.92 21.93
N GLY A 448 30.58 -3.34 21.99
CA GLY A 448 29.76 -3.32 23.19
C GLY A 448 29.10 -1.97 23.48
N ASN A 449 29.19 -0.99 22.56
CA ASN A 449 28.49 0.28 22.69
C ASN A 449 27.01 0.11 22.36
N VAL A 450 26.16 0.93 22.99
CA VAL A 450 24.72 0.94 22.69
C VAL A 450 24.51 1.52 21.30
N PHE A 451 24.12 0.66 20.37
CA PHE A 451 23.77 1.03 19.01
C PHE A 451 22.30 1.45 18.90
N PHE A 452 21.40 0.79 19.62
CA PHE A 452 19.98 1.17 19.75
C PHE A 452 19.44 0.77 21.12
N TYR A 453 18.46 1.50 21.62
CA TYR A 453 17.70 1.09 22.80
C TYR A 453 16.24 1.53 22.71
N PHE A 454 15.39 0.80 23.43
CA PHE A 454 13.98 1.11 23.67
C PHE A 454 13.63 0.69 25.10
N ARG A 455 12.99 1.58 25.85
CA ARG A 455 12.51 1.32 27.21
C ARG A 455 11.35 2.23 27.58
N PHE A 456 10.61 1.87 28.63
CA PHE A 456 9.66 2.77 29.27
C PHE A 456 10.31 3.50 30.44
N ASN A 457 10.13 4.81 30.54
CA ASN A 457 10.57 5.60 31.69
C ASN A 457 9.62 5.42 32.89
N GLU A 458 9.96 6.03 34.04
CA GLU A 458 9.17 5.93 35.28
C GLU A 458 7.73 6.47 35.13
N ASP A 459 7.50 7.41 34.21
CA ASP A 459 6.18 7.98 33.90
C ASP A 459 5.38 7.11 32.91
N GLY A 460 5.92 5.97 32.48
CA GLY A 460 5.31 5.08 31.48
C GLY A 460 5.38 5.60 30.04
N GLN A 461 6.21 6.61 29.76
CA GLN A 461 6.49 7.10 28.42
C GLN A 461 7.62 6.31 27.77
N VAL A 462 7.57 6.18 26.44
CA VAL A 462 8.61 5.49 25.66
C VAL A 462 9.85 6.37 25.55
N GLU A 463 11.01 5.80 25.83
CA GLU A 463 12.33 6.37 25.61
C GLU A 463 13.09 5.46 24.63
N GLN A 464 13.52 6.01 23.49
CA GLN A 464 14.21 5.24 22.45
C GLN A 464 15.28 6.07 21.73
N SER A 465 16.29 5.41 21.17
CA SER A 465 17.25 6.04 20.26
C SER A 465 16.62 6.32 18.89
N LEU A 466 16.44 7.60 18.53
CA LEU A 466 15.88 8.03 17.24
C LEU A 466 16.93 8.16 16.11
N ASP A 467 18.23 8.15 16.44
CA ASP A 467 19.34 8.49 15.53
C ASP A 467 20.11 7.28 14.97
N SER A 468 19.82 6.07 15.40
CA SER A 468 20.50 4.86 14.90
C SER A 468 19.89 4.38 13.60
N ALA A 469 20.68 3.81 12.68
CA ALA A 469 20.29 3.30 11.36
C ALA A 469 19.23 2.17 11.37
N LEU A 470 18.59 1.90 12.51
CA LEU A 470 17.70 0.78 12.75
C LEU A 470 16.24 1.16 12.55
N TYR A 471 15.55 0.29 11.81
CA TYR A 471 14.15 0.47 11.48
C TYR A 471 13.28 -0.33 12.45
N PHE A 472 12.34 0.36 13.09
CA PHE A 472 11.54 -0.16 14.20
C PHE A 472 10.02 0.01 14.01
N PRO A 473 9.39 -0.72 13.08
CA PRO A 473 7.94 -0.66 12.91
C PRO A 473 7.20 -1.57 13.88
N GLN A 474 5.88 -1.41 13.92
CA GLN A 474 4.99 -2.39 14.52
C GLN A 474 4.44 -3.38 13.50
N ALA A 475 4.34 -4.64 13.91
CA ALA A 475 3.73 -5.72 13.14
C ALA A 475 2.67 -6.41 14.00
N GLY A 476 1.45 -5.89 13.94
CA GLY A 476 0.38 -6.35 14.82
C GLY A 476 0.62 -5.85 16.24
N ASN A 477 0.78 -6.76 17.20
CA ASN A 477 1.10 -6.41 18.59
C ASN A 477 2.61 -6.35 18.86
N ALA A 478 3.41 -6.91 17.96
CA ALA A 478 4.84 -7.04 18.15
C ALA A 478 5.59 -5.85 17.55
N MET A 479 6.75 -5.57 18.12
CA MET A 479 7.70 -4.62 17.54
C MET A 479 8.69 -5.39 16.67
N VAL A 480 9.04 -4.84 15.51
CA VAL A 480 10.00 -5.46 14.60
C VAL A 480 11.22 -4.57 14.51
N LEU A 481 12.39 -5.10 14.83
CA LEU A 481 13.65 -4.41 14.70
C LEU A 481 14.40 -4.98 13.49
N SER A 482 14.66 -4.16 12.48
CA SER A 482 15.46 -4.55 11.32
C SER A 482 16.91 -4.14 11.50
N LEU A 483 17.83 -5.10 11.39
CA LEU A 483 19.28 -4.93 11.59
C LEU A 483 20.05 -5.30 10.32
N PRO A 484 21.05 -4.48 9.93
CA PRO A 484 22.10 -4.89 8.99
C PRO A 484 22.76 -6.20 9.40
N ALA A 485 23.20 -7.00 8.42
CA ALA A 485 23.98 -8.21 8.68
C ALA A 485 25.46 -8.07 8.26
N ASP A 486 25.90 -6.86 7.92
CA ASP A 486 27.29 -6.50 7.62
C ASP A 486 28.18 -6.35 8.87
N ALA A 487 27.57 -6.26 10.05
CA ALA A 487 28.25 -6.16 11.34
C ALA A 487 27.68 -7.16 12.36
N ALA A 488 28.47 -7.46 13.39
CA ALA A 488 28.02 -8.28 14.51
C ALA A 488 27.30 -7.41 15.55
N TYR A 489 26.23 -7.95 16.13
CA TYR A 489 25.45 -7.29 17.17
C TYR A 489 25.13 -8.24 18.32
N THR A 490 24.80 -7.66 19.47
CA THR A 490 24.21 -8.38 20.60
C THR A 490 22.92 -7.70 21.00
N LEU A 491 21.80 -8.42 20.93
CA LEU A 491 20.54 -7.98 21.52
C LEU A 491 20.53 -8.36 23.01
N LYS A 492 20.17 -7.42 23.88
CA LYS A 492 19.78 -7.68 25.27
C LYS A 492 18.35 -7.21 25.47
N ALA A 493 17.46 -8.05 25.98
CA ALA A 493 16.04 -7.73 26.13
C ALA A 493 15.48 -8.24 27.47
N ARG A 494 14.57 -7.49 28.08
CA ARG A 494 13.88 -7.81 29.33
C ARG A 494 12.40 -8.03 29.08
N THR A 495 11.87 -9.13 29.61
CA THR A 495 10.47 -9.50 29.49
C THR A 495 9.59 -8.66 30.41
N ASP A 496 8.37 -8.33 29.93
CA ASP A 496 7.40 -7.57 30.71
C ASP A 496 6.77 -8.39 31.86
N GLN A 497 5.91 -7.74 32.65
CA GLN A 497 5.20 -8.35 33.79
C GLN A 497 3.79 -8.86 33.48
N TYR A 498 3.30 -8.71 32.25
CA TYR A 498 1.86 -8.79 31.95
C TYR A 498 1.50 -9.76 30.81
N GLY A 499 2.46 -10.15 29.97
CA GLY A 499 2.21 -10.91 28.74
C GLY A 499 3.18 -12.07 28.47
N VAL A 500 2.81 -12.93 27.53
CA VAL A 500 3.71 -13.97 27.02
C VAL A 500 4.74 -13.29 26.13
N SER A 501 6.03 -13.41 26.49
CA SER A 501 7.09 -12.86 25.66
C SER A 501 7.53 -13.85 24.58
N MET A 502 7.54 -13.40 23.32
CA MET A 502 8.00 -14.17 22.17
C MET A 502 9.09 -13.40 21.42
N LEU A 503 10.17 -14.10 21.08
CA LEU A 503 11.21 -13.61 20.18
C LEU A 503 11.28 -14.48 18.92
N ARG A 504 11.20 -13.84 17.76
CA ARG A 504 11.40 -14.48 16.45
C ARG A 504 12.49 -13.73 15.68
N LEU A 505 13.38 -14.48 15.04
CA LEU A 505 14.39 -13.95 14.14
C LEU A 505 14.05 -14.33 12.70
N ARG A 506 14.18 -13.39 11.77
CA ARG A 506 14.07 -13.64 10.34
C ARG A 506 15.34 -13.18 9.63
N GLU A 507 15.86 -13.97 8.70
CA GLU A 507 16.96 -13.60 7.80
C GLU A 507 16.40 -13.35 6.41
N GLY A 508 16.74 -12.21 5.81
CA GLY A 508 16.31 -11.83 4.47
C GLY A 508 17.47 -11.50 3.55
N THR A 509 17.20 -11.59 2.26
CA THR A 509 18.11 -11.15 1.19
C THR A 509 17.42 -10.09 0.36
N ALA A 510 18.07 -8.96 0.08
CA ALA A 510 17.54 -7.92 -0.77
C ALA A 510 17.15 -8.46 -2.16
N GLY A 511 15.99 -8.03 -2.66
CA GLY A 511 15.42 -8.52 -3.92
C GLY A 511 14.67 -9.86 -3.82
N LEU A 512 14.75 -10.59 -2.70
CA LEU A 512 13.91 -11.76 -2.43
C LEU A 512 12.71 -11.38 -1.56
N THR A 513 11.59 -12.06 -1.78
CA THR A 513 10.37 -11.86 -0.99
C THR A 513 10.33 -12.72 0.27
N ARG A 514 10.82 -13.97 0.19
CA ARG A 514 10.81 -14.89 1.34
C ARG A 514 12.02 -14.68 2.26
N MET A 515 11.78 -14.88 3.56
CA MET A 515 12.80 -14.83 4.61
C MET A 515 12.90 -16.21 5.29
N GLN A 516 14.10 -16.58 5.75
CA GLN A 516 14.27 -17.73 6.62
C GLN A 516 13.83 -17.34 8.04
N VAL A 517 13.00 -18.17 8.68
CA VAL A 517 12.43 -17.86 9.99
C VAL A 517 13.00 -18.80 11.04
N TYR A 518 13.45 -18.23 12.15
CA TYR A 518 14.00 -18.92 13.32
C TYR A 518 13.18 -18.51 14.54
N GLU A 519 12.48 -19.47 15.12
CA GLU A 519 11.68 -19.26 16.33
C GLU A 519 11.65 -20.56 17.15
N GLN A 520 11.38 -20.41 18.45
CA GLN A 520 11.02 -21.54 19.28
C GLN A 520 9.55 -21.42 19.66
N LYS A 521 8.72 -22.32 19.14
CA LYS A 521 7.30 -22.35 19.46
C LYS A 521 7.09 -22.77 20.91
N ASP A 522 6.04 -22.24 21.53
CA ASP A 522 5.57 -22.61 22.87
C ASP A 522 6.56 -22.34 24.02
N VAL A 523 7.58 -21.48 23.78
CA VAL A 523 8.44 -20.99 24.86
C VAL A 523 7.80 -19.78 25.50
N VAL A 524 7.46 -19.92 26.79
CA VAL A 524 7.07 -18.80 27.63
C VAL A 524 8.31 -18.36 28.40
N LEU A 525 8.83 -17.18 28.08
CA LEU A 525 9.93 -16.59 28.83
C LEU A 525 9.40 -16.08 30.19
N PRO A 526 10.03 -16.42 31.32
CA PRO A 526 9.69 -15.88 32.63
C PRO A 526 9.64 -14.36 32.66
N HIS A 527 8.66 -13.79 33.34
CA HIS A 527 8.49 -12.34 33.49
C HIS A 527 9.65 -11.66 34.22
N GLY A 528 10.01 -10.45 33.80
CA GLY A 528 11.04 -9.62 34.41
C GLY A 528 12.47 -10.17 34.30
N THR A 529 12.73 -11.12 33.39
CA THR A 529 14.06 -11.72 33.19
C THR A 529 14.76 -11.12 31.97
N THR A 530 16.10 -11.07 32.02
CA THR A 530 16.92 -10.55 30.92
C THR A 530 17.46 -11.69 30.06
N TRP A 531 17.44 -11.45 28.76
CA TRP A 531 17.84 -12.39 27.72
C TRP A 531 18.84 -11.72 26.78
N GLN A 532 19.78 -12.51 26.27
CA GLN A 532 20.81 -12.08 25.34
C GLN A 532 20.80 -12.96 24.10
N LEU A 533 20.95 -12.34 22.93
CA LEU A 533 21.04 -13.01 21.64
C LEU A 533 22.21 -12.46 20.84
N SER A 534 23.15 -13.33 20.47
CA SER A 534 24.29 -12.99 19.62
C SER A 534 23.90 -13.07 18.13
N LEU A 535 24.27 -12.05 17.37
CA LEU A 535 23.90 -11.87 15.96
C LEU A 535 25.18 -11.67 15.13
N PRO A 536 25.78 -12.72 14.56
CA PRO A 536 27.08 -12.64 13.88
C PRO A 536 27.01 -11.92 12.52
N VAL A 537 28.13 -11.60 11.88
CA VAL A 537 28.12 -11.12 10.48
C VAL A 537 27.59 -12.22 9.54
N ILE A 538 26.82 -11.87 8.51
CA ILE A 538 26.40 -12.79 7.43
C ILE A 538 27.13 -12.38 6.15
N THR A 539 28.07 -13.20 5.70
CA THR A 539 28.84 -12.98 4.45
C THR A 539 28.24 -13.71 3.26
N GLU A 540 27.53 -14.82 3.49
CA GLU A 540 26.92 -15.65 2.46
C GLU A 540 25.53 -16.12 2.90
N GLN A 541 24.67 -16.45 1.93
CA GLN A 541 23.36 -16.99 2.23
C GLN A 541 23.52 -18.40 2.77
N ALA A 542 23.30 -18.56 4.08
CA ALA A 542 23.30 -19.88 4.70
C ALA A 542 22.23 -20.77 4.05
N ALA A 543 22.57 -22.05 3.86
CA ALA A 543 21.58 -23.06 3.49
C ALA A 543 20.44 -23.05 4.53
N PRO A 544 19.18 -23.29 4.13
CA PRO A 544 18.06 -23.32 5.06
C PRO A 544 18.35 -24.16 6.31
N GLY A 545 18.28 -23.51 7.49
CA GLY A 545 18.53 -24.16 8.78
C GLY A 545 20.00 -24.38 9.16
N ALA A 546 20.96 -23.90 8.38
CA ALA A 546 22.38 -23.97 8.73
C ALA A 546 22.78 -22.94 9.79
N SER A 547 22.11 -21.77 9.84
CA SER A 547 22.35 -20.79 10.91
C SER A 547 21.81 -21.32 12.24
N THR A 548 22.56 -21.07 13.32
CA THR A 548 22.14 -21.41 14.68
C THR A 548 22.12 -20.15 15.53
N TYR A 549 21.05 -19.99 16.31
CA TYR A 549 20.83 -18.84 17.18
C TYR A 549 20.42 -19.34 18.56
N THR A 550 21.03 -18.75 19.59
CA THR A 550 20.77 -19.12 20.98
C THR A 550 20.39 -17.87 21.76
N LEU A 551 19.18 -17.89 22.32
CA LEU A 551 18.68 -16.91 23.26
C LEU A 551 19.08 -17.37 24.67
N ALA A 552 20.06 -16.70 25.28
CA ALA A 552 20.60 -17.05 26.58
C ALA A 552 20.00 -16.16 27.68
N GLY A 553 19.45 -16.75 28.72
CA GLY A 553 19.08 -16.09 29.97
C GLY A 553 20.05 -16.47 31.09
N ASP A 554 19.83 -15.93 32.29
CA ASP A 554 20.76 -16.10 33.43
C ASP A 554 21.02 -17.57 33.81
N HIS A 555 20.03 -18.45 33.62
CA HIS A 555 20.09 -19.86 34.02
C HIS A 555 19.58 -20.84 32.96
N ILE A 556 18.95 -20.36 31.89
CA ILE A 556 18.30 -21.17 30.86
C ILE A 556 18.63 -20.57 29.49
N SER A 557 18.85 -21.42 28.50
CA SER A 557 19.04 -21.01 27.11
C SER A 557 18.04 -21.71 26.19
N HIS A 558 17.59 -20.99 25.18
CA HIS A 558 16.63 -21.43 24.18
C HIS A 558 17.27 -21.36 22.79
N SER A 559 17.18 -22.44 22.02
CA SER A 559 17.68 -22.45 20.64
C SER A 559 16.55 -22.03 19.71
N LEU A 560 16.77 -20.98 18.91
CA LEU A 560 15.82 -20.59 17.86
C LEU A 560 16.01 -21.53 16.68
N VAL A 561 14.97 -22.32 16.39
CA VAL A 561 15.02 -23.39 15.38
C VAL A 561 14.44 -22.88 14.07
N TYR A 562 15.10 -23.22 12.96
CA TYR A 562 14.61 -22.93 11.62
C TYR A 562 13.24 -23.56 11.36
N GLN A 563 12.34 -22.78 10.78
CA GLN A 563 10.98 -23.19 10.45
C GLN A 563 10.82 -23.32 8.94
N GLU A 564 10.83 -24.56 8.45
CA GLU A 564 10.73 -24.86 7.01
C GLU A 564 9.44 -24.34 6.36
N ASN A 565 8.33 -24.39 7.09
CA ASN A 565 6.99 -24.01 6.60
C ASN A 565 6.51 -22.66 7.17
N ALA A 566 7.43 -21.78 7.57
CA ALA A 566 7.06 -20.45 8.03
C ALA A 566 6.41 -19.64 6.91
N ARG A 567 5.38 -18.87 7.30
CA ARG A 567 4.67 -17.95 6.41
C ARG A 567 5.18 -16.52 6.60
N ALA A 568 5.05 -15.71 5.57
CA ALA A 568 5.46 -14.31 5.57
C ALA A 568 4.74 -13.48 6.63
N LEU A 569 3.44 -13.74 6.81
CA LEU A 569 2.67 -13.28 7.95
C LEU A 569 2.52 -14.39 8.96
N SER A 570 2.94 -14.10 10.20
CA SER A 570 2.67 -14.96 11.34
C SER A 570 1.20 -14.95 11.74
N ASP A 571 0.78 -15.96 12.51
CA ASP A 571 -0.58 -16.04 13.02
C ASP A 571 -0.86 -14.90 14.02
N ASP A 572 0.15 -14.44 14.76
CA ASP A 572 0.06 -13.29 15.68
C ASP A 572 -0.19 -11.99 14.93
N GLU A 573 0.49 -11.78 13.79
CA GLU A 573 0.24 -10.63 12.91
C GLU A 573 -1.18 -10.66 12.32
N LYS A 574 -1.72 -11.84 12.00
CA LYS A 574 -3.07 -11.99 11.44
C LYS A 574 -4.17 -11.80 12.49
N ASN A 575 -3.90 -12.23 13.71
CA ASN A 575 -4.85 -12.17 14.83
C ASN A 575 -4.51 -11.03 15.80
N SER A 576 -3.84 -9.99 15.32
CA SER A 576 -3.44 -8.84 16.13
C SER A 576 -4.64 -8.14 16.76
N SER A 577 -4.39 -7.40 17.85
CA SER A 577 -5.41 -6.57 18.49
C SER A 577 -6.01 -5.56 17.52
N PHE A 578 -5.18 -4.94 16.68
CA PHE A 578 -5.63 -4.05 15.60
C PHE A 578 -6.56 -4.77 14.63
N SER A 579 -6.16 -5.91 14.09
CA SER A 579 -6.99 -6.64 13.12
C SER A 579 -8.32 -7.08 13.72
N ALA A 580 -8.32 -7.53 14.98
CA ALA A 580 -9.54 -7.90 15.70
C ALA A 580 -10.49 -6.70 15.86
N VAL A 581 -10.01 -5.56 16.33
CA VAL A 581 -10.84 -4.37 16.56
C VAL A 581 -11.35 -3.79 15.24
N PHE A 582 -10.51 -3.70 14.20
CA PHE A 582 -10.94 -3.25 12.88
C PHE A 582 -11.98 -4.19 12.26
N THR A 583 -11.79 -5.51 12.36
CA THR A 583 -12.77 -6.51 11.90
C THR A 583 -14.11 -6.31 12.59
N GLN A 584 -14.10 -6.19 13.91
CA GLN A 584 -15.31 -5.98 14.69
C GLN A 584 -16.03 -4.69 14.28
N ASN A 585 -15.30 -3.57 14.18
CA ASN A 585 -15.88 -2.28 13.80
C ASN A 585 -16.43 -2.28 12.38
N LEU A 586 -15.74 -2.94 11.44
CA LEU A 586 -16.21 -3.09 10.07
C LEU A 586 -17.51 -3.90 10.00
N LEU A 587 -17.58 -5.03 10.72
CA LEU A 587 -18.80 -5.86 10.77
C LEU A 587 -19.99 -5.07 11.33
N ILE A 588 -19.76 -4.29 12.39
CA ILE A 588 -20.79 -3.43 12.99
C ILE A 588 -21.19 -2.32 12.01
N GLY A 589 -20.23 -1.66 11.38
CA GLY A 589 -20.46 -0.63 10.37
C GLY A 589 -21.29 -1.14 9.20
N VAL A 590 -20.96 -2.30 8.64
CA VAL A 590 -21.72 -2.95 7.55
C VAL A 590 -23.12 -3.34 8.02
N ALA A 591 -23.25 -3.95 9.20
CA ALA A 591 -24.56 -4.31 9.75
C ALA A 591 -25.45 -3.07 9.91
N VAL A 592 -24.92 -1.95 10.40
CA VAL A 592 -25.67 -0.71 10.55
C VAL A 592 -25.99 -0.08 9.20
N LEU A 593 -25.07 -0.06 8.23
CA LEU A 593 -25.35 0.44 6.88
C LEU A 593 -26.50 -0.36 6.23
N LEU A 594 -26.49 -1.68 6.34
CA LEU A 594 -27.59 -2.53 5.88
C LEU A 594 -28.90 -2.18 6.58
N LEU A 595 -28.87 -1.94 7.89
CA LEU A 595 -30.03 -1.52 8.65
C LEU A 595 -30.54 -0.12 8.25
N ILE A 596 -29.66 0.82 7.92
CA ILE A 596 -30.03 2.14 7.37
C ILE A 596 -30.71 1.98 6.01
N VAL A 597 -30.17 1.13 5.13
CA VAL A 597 -30.80 0.83 3.83
C VAL A 597 -32.20 0.23 4.04
N VAL A 598 -32.35 -0.70 4.97
CA VAL A 598 -33.66 -1.26 5.35
C VAL A 598 -34.61 -0.19 5.87
N LEU A 599 -34.12 0.77 6.68
CA LEU A 599 -34.92 1.90 7.16
C LEU A 599 -35.35 2.82 6.01
N LEU A 600 -34.45 3.12 5.08
CA LEU A 600 -34.73 3.98 3.93
C LEU A 600 -35.76 3.32 2.98
N LEU A 601 -35.63 2.03 2.72
CA LEU A 601 -36.63 1.27 1.96
C LEU A 601 -37.98 1.24 2.70
N PHE A 602 -37.95 1.15 4.04
CA PHE A 602 -39.15 1.18 4.86
C PHE A 602 -39.85 2.55 4.84
N THR A 603 -39.11 3.66 4.91
CA THR A 603 -39.68 5.02 4.83
C THR A 603 -40.27 5.28 3.45
N VAL A 604 -39.60 4.88 2.37
CA VAL A 604 -40.14 4.93 1.00
C VAL A 604 -41.44 4.12 0.90
N PHE A 605 -41.46 2.90 1.43
CA PHE A 605 -42.67 2.08 1.47
C PHE A 605 -43.82 2.75 2.24
N LEU A 606 -43.55 3.37 3.39
CA LEU A 606 -44.55 4.11 4.16
C LEU A 606 -45.06 5.34 3.41
N ALA A 607 -44.19 6.08 2.72
CA ALA A 607 -44.57 7.23 1.90
C ALA A 607 -45.51 6.82 0.75
N ILE A 608 -45.17 5.76 0.01
CA ILE A 608 -46.02 5.19 -1.05
C ILE A 608 -47.38 4.76 -0.47
N ARG A 609 -47.37 4.09 0.68
CA ARG A 609 -48.59 3.64 1.38
C ARG A 609 -49.45 4.81 1.85
N ALA A 610 -48.85 5.89 2.33
CA ALA A 610 -49.55 7.11 2.73
C ALA A 610 -50.14 7.85 1.52
N ALA A 611 -49.37 8.00 0.44
CA ALA A 611 -49.82 8.60 -0.82
C ALA A 611 -51.01 7.83 -1.42
N ARG A 612 -50.93 6.49 -1.50
CA ARG A 612 -52.05 5.64 -1.95
C ARG A 612 -53.31 5.86 -1.11
N ARG A 613 -53.16 5.97 0.21
CA ARG A 613 -54.29 6.25 1.11
C ARG A 613 -54.87 7.65 0.89
N HIS A 614 -54.01 8.65 0.72
CA HIS A 614 -54.43 10.03 0.47
C HIS A 614 -55.22 10.11 -0.85
N ASN A 615 -54.67 9.56 -1.93
CA ASN A 615 -55.32 9.52 -3.24
C ASN A 615 -56.66 8.77 -3.19
N HIS A 616 -56.73 7.64 -2.47
CA HIS A 616 -57.99 6.92 -2.29
C HIS A 616 -59.03 7.72 -1.51
N LYS A 617 -58.65 8.41 -0.44
CA LYS A 617 -59.57 9.31 0.30
C LYS A 617 -60.03 10.48 -0.57
N HIS A 618 -59.13 11.05 -1.36
CA HIS A 618 -59.44 12.14 -2.27
C HIS A 618 -60.39 11.70 -3.40
N TYR A 619 -60.19 10.49 -3.93
CA TYR A 619 -61.11 9.85 -4.87
C TYR A 619 -62.50 9.64 -4.25
N LEU A 620 -62.57 9.03 -3.06
CA LEU A 620 -63.84 8.82 -2.34
C LEU A 620 -64.58 10.14 -2.06
N ALA A 621 -63.86 11.20 -1.71
CA ALA A 621 -64.42 12.53 -1.51
C ALA A 621 -64.98 13.12 -2.81
N ARG A 622 -64.27 12.97 -3.95
CA ARG A 622 -64.79 13.36 -5.28
C ARG A 622 -66.04 12.57 -5.68
N CYS A 623 -66.13 11.31 -5.31
CA CYS A 623 -67.30 10.44 -5.58
C CYS A 623 -68.45 10.61 -4.57
N GLY A 624 -68.41 11.62 -3.67
CA GLY A 624 -69.49 11.90 -2.72
C GLY A 624 -69.65 10.88 -1.59
N THR A 625 -68.69 9.96 -1.41
CA THR A 625 -68.77 8.96 -0.33
C THR A 625 -68.32 9.55 1.02
N PRO A 626 -69.14 9.44 2.09
CA PRO A 626 -68.82 10.05 3.38
C PRO A 626 -67.60 9.39 4.02
N LEU A 627 -66.55 10.19 4.28
CA LEU A 627 -65.38 9.73 5.00
C LEU A 627 -65.71 9.60 6.51
N PRO A 628 -65.38 8.46 7.16
CA PRO A 628 -65.64 8.28 8.58
C PRO A 628 -64.80 9.27 9.40
N ARG A 629 -65.44 10.21 10.09
CA ARG A 629 -64.79 11.12 11.05
C ARG A 629 -64.60 10.40 12.41
N PRO A 630 -63.37 10.29 12.94
CA PRO A 630 -63.17 9.73 14.27
C PRO A 630 -63.75 10.67 15.33
N ARG A 631 -64.81 10.25 16.03
CA ARG A 631 -65.30 10.98 17.22
C ARG A 631 -64.37 10.71 18.40
N LEU A 632 -63.69 11.77 18.88
CA LEU A 632 -62.76 11.74 20.03
C LEU A 632 -63.48 11.48 21.36
N LYS A 633 -64.69 12.03 21.55
CA LYS A 633 -65.47 11.85 22.77
C LYS A 633 -65.99 10.41 22.87
N GLY A 634 -65.52 9.68 23.88
CA GLY A 634 -66.07 8.39 24.31
C GLY A 634 -65.32 7.13 23.84
N ASN A 635 -64.24 7.20 23.06
CA ASN A 635 -63.59 6.00 22.49
C ASN A 635 -62.18 5.68 22.98
N PHE A 636 -61.63 6.48 23.91
CA PHE A 636 -60.25 6.28 24.36
C PHE A 636 -60.10 5.05 25.27
N LEU A 637 -61.06 4.80 26.16
CA LEU A 637 -61.03 3.69 27.14
C LEU A 637 -62.19 2.70 26.98
N THR A 638 -62.94 2.76 25.87
CA THR A 638 -64.06 1.82 25.64
C THR A 638 -63.58 0.37 25.63
N ARG A 639 -64.16 -0.45 26.52
CA ARG A 639 -63.90 -1.90 26.64
C ARG A 639 -64.45 -2.74 25.47
N ALA A 640 -64.90 -2.11 24.39
CA ALA A 640 -65.51 -2.78 23.23
C ALA A 640 -64.62 -3.86 22.56
N HIS A 641 -63.31 -3.89 22.84
CA HIS A 641 -62.41 -4.97 22.42
C HIS A 641 -61.52 -5.44 23.58
N LYS A 642 -61.51 -6.77 23.81
CA LYS A 642 -60.71 -7.46 24.86
C LYS A 642 -59.22 -7.10 24.87
N HIS A 643 -58.64 -6.74 23.72
CA HIS A 643 -57.21 -6.46 23.58
C HIS A 643 -56.85 -4.96 23.52
N LYS A 644 -57.84 -4.06 23.58
CA LYS A 644 -57.61 -2.60 23.41
C LYS A 644 -56.87 -1.99 24.60
N VAL A 645 -57.26 -2.34 25.83
CA VAL A 645 -56.58 -1.86 27.05
C VAL A 645 -55.15 -2.43 27.17
N PRO A 646 -54.91 -3.75 27.01
CA PRO A 646 -53.55 -4.30 27.00
C PRO A 646 -52.63 -3.66 25.96
N LEU A 647 -53.12 -3.40 24.74
CA LEU A 647 -52.34 -2.71 23.71
C LEU A 647 -51.95 -1.28 24.09
N LYS A 648 -52.82 -0.55 24.81
CA LYS A 648 -52.51 0.81 25.27
C LYS A 648 -51.50 0.84 26.40
N VAL A 649 -51.57 -0.12 27.33
CA VAL A 649 -50.56 -0.27 28.39
C VAL A 649 -49.20 -0.58 27.78
N LEU A 650 -49.13 -1.56 26.87
CA LEU A 650 -47.88 -1.88 26.16
C LEU A 650 -47.37 -0.68 25.34
N ALA A 651 -48.27 0.12 24.75
CA ALA A 651 -47.88 1.32 24.02
C ALA A 651 -47.25 2.40 24.92
N LEU A 652 -47.71 2.55 26.16
CA LEU A 652 -47.06 3.44 27.14
C LEU A 652 -45.67 2.94 27.52
N VAL A 653 -45.50 1.62 27.70
CA VAL A 653 -44.18 1.03 27.96
C VAL A 653 -43.25 1.25 26.77
N LEU A 654 -43.71 1.02 25.54
CA LEU A 654 -42.92 1.25 24.33
C LEU A 654 -42.54 2.72 24.12
N LEU A 655 -43.41 3.67 24.51
CA LEU A 655 -43.04 5.08 24.56
C LEU A 655 -41.94 5.33 25.59
N GLY A 656 -42.10 4.79 26.80
CA GLY A 656 -41.13 4.96 27.89
C GLY A 656 -39.76 4.38 27.53
N THR A 657 -39.69 3.15 27.01
CA THR A 657 -38.43 2.53 26.58
C THR A 657 -37.83 3.25 25.38
N GLY A 658 -38.64 3.63 24.39
CA GLY A 658 -38.17 4.38 23.21
C GLY A 658 -37.57 5.74 23.57
N ILE A 659 -38.24 6.50 24.45
CA ILE A 659 -37.73 7.78 24.97
C ILE A 659 -36.45 7.56 25.78
N SER A 660 -36.43 6.56 26.67
CA SER A 660 -35.25 6.27 27.49
C SER A 660 -34.03 5.96 26.64
N ILE A 661 -34.20 5.12 25.61
CA ILE A 661 -33.13 4.81 24.65
C ILE A 661 -32.68 6.09 23.93
N LEU A 662 -33.61 6.93 23.44
CA LEU A 662 -33.26 8.19 22.75
C LEU A 662 -32.53 9.19 23.66
N VAL A 663 -32.91 9.29 24.93
CA VAL A 663 -32.21 10.14 25.91
C VAL A 663 -30.77 9.65 26.11
N VAL A 664 -30.59 8.33 26.24
CA VAL A 664 -29.25 7.73 26.30
C VAL A 664 -28.48 8.00 25.01
N THR A 665 -29.09 7.83 23.84
CA THR A 665 -28.47 8.14 22.54
C THR A 665 -27.97 9.59 22.51
N THR A 666 -28.81 10.55 22.87
CA THR A 666 -28.43 11.97 22.86
C THR A 666 -27.30 12.25 23.84
N ARG A 667 -27.34 11.68 25.06
CA ARG A 667 -26.29 11.85 26.05
C ARG A 667 -24.96 11.26 25.59
N MET A 668 -24.98 10.07 25.00
CA MET A 668 -23.80 9.41 24.45
C MET A 668 -23.24 10.19 23.26
N MET A 669 -24.09 10.64 22.33
CA MET A 669 -23.67 11.48 21.21
C MET A 669 -23.01 12.78 21.67
N MET A 670 -23.54 13.44 22.71
CA MET A 670 -22.91 14.64 23.28
C MET A 670 -21.53 14.34 23.89
N ALA A 671 -21.41 13.24 24.64
CA ALA A 671 -20.13 12.81 25.20
C ALA A 671 -19.11 12.49 24.09
N TRP A 672 -19.53 11.72 23.08
CA TRP A 672 -18.69 11.40 21.93
C TRP A 672 -18.31 12.62 21.12
N THR A 673 -19.19 13.61 20.94
CA THR A 673 -18.80 14.86 20.27
C THR A 673 -17.73 15.61 21.05
N ALA A 674 -17.78 15.59 22.39
CA ALA A 674 -16.74 16.20 23.22
C ALA A 674 -15.42 15.43 23.11
N GLU A 675 -15.45 14.10 23.15
CA GLU A 675 -14.26 13.25 22.94
C GLU A 675 -13.66 13.46 21.55
N ILE A 676 -14.48 13.45 20.50
CA ILE A 676 -14.06 13.66 19.11
C ILE A 676 -13.39 15.03 18.95
N GLN A 677 -13.87 16.06 19.64
CA GLN A 677 -13.26 17.40 19.61
C GLN A 677 -11.87 17.44 20.28
N LEU A 678 -11.58 16.51 21.19
CA LEU A 678 -10.26 16.37 21.82
C LEU A 678 -9.29 15.56 20.96
N ILE A 679 -9.77 14.84 19.93
CA ILE A 679 -8.92 14.07 19.03
C ILE A 679 -8.33 15.00 17.97
N HIS A 680 -7.03 15.27 18.09
CA HIS A 680 -6.30 16.09 17.13
C HIS A 680 -5.73 15.25 15.97
N GLN A 681 -5.66 13.93 16.17
CA GLN A 681 -5.08 12.95 15.24
C GLN A 681 -6.11 12.47 14.22
N ARG A 682 -5.77 12.52 12.93
CA ARG A 682 -6.71 12.24 11.85
C ARG A 682 -7.08 10.75 11.79
N SER A 683 -6.11 9.86 11.99
CA SER A 683 -6.35 8.42 11.96
C SER A 683 -7.26 8.00 13.12
N LEU A 684 -6.99 8.52 14.33
CA LEU A 684 -7.78 8.25 15.52
C LEU A 684 -9.18 8.83 15.38
N PHE A 685 -9.33 10.01 14.77
CA PHE A 685 -10.63 10.60 14.48
C PHE A 685 -11.47 9.71 13.57
N LEU A 686 -10.91 9.25 12.45
CA LEU A 686 -11.60 8.37 11.51
C LEU A 686 -11.97 7.02 12.13
N PHE A 687 -11.05 6.45 12.91
CA PHE A 687 -11.28 5.22 13.65
C PHE A 687 -12.42 5.36 14.67
N THR A 688 -12.41 6.43 15.45
CA THR A 688 -13.46 6.76 16.43
C THR A 688 -14.82 6.97 15.76
N LEU A 689 -14.87 7.64 14.59
CA LEU A 689 -16.11 7.77 13.81
C LEU A 689 -16.66 6.41 13.35
N MET A 690 -15.79 5.50 12.90
CA MET A 690 -16.18 4.17 12.47
C MET A 690 -16.81 3.35 13.61
N TYR A 691 -16.46 3.65 14.86
CA TYR A 691 -17.03 3.02 16.05
C TYR A 691 -18.31 3.72 16.55
N TYR A 692 -18.28 5.05 16.74
CA TYR A 692 -19.38 5.81 17.34
C TYR A 692 -20.59 5.99 16.42
N VAL A 693 -20.36 6.33 15.15
CA VAL A 693 -21.47 6.67 14.23
C VAL A 693 -22.42 5.47 14.02
N PRO A 694 -21.93 4.26 13.70
CA PRO A 694 -22.81 3.12 13.50
C PRO A 694 -23.62 2.80 14.77
N PHE A 695 -22.96 2.79 15.92
CA PHE A 695 -23.62 2.44 17.18
C PHE A 695 -24.68 3.48 17.57
N GLY A 696 -24.37 4.77 17.40
CA GLY A 696 -25.32 5.85 17.63
C GLY A 696 -26.53 5.82 16.69
N VAL A 697 -26.34 5.49 15.42
CA VAL A 697 -27.43 5.29 14.45
C VAL A 697 -28.30 4.09 14.84
N LEU A 698 -27.70 2.98 15.31
CA LEU A 698 -28.44 1.82 15.79
C LEU A 698 -29.35 2.16 16.97
N LEU A 699 -28.84 2.90 17.96
CA LEU A 699 -29.63 3.35 19.11
C LEU A 699 -30.79 4.26 18.69
N PHE A 700 -30.55 5.22 17.79
CA PHE A 700 -31.58 6.09 17.24
C PHE A 700 -32.68 5.28 16.52
N CYS A 701 -32.28 4.33 15.67
CA CYS A 701 -33.18 3.46 14.93
C CYS A 701 -33.90 2.42 15.81
N CYS A 702 -33.42 2.17 17.03
CA CYS A 702 -34.10 1.37 18.04
C CYS A 702 -35.21 2.18 18.73
N GLY A 703 -34.91 3.42 19.11
CA GLY A 703 -35.82 4.29 19.86
C GLY A 703 -36.97 4.87 19.02
N VAL A 704 -36.69 5.42 17.83
CA VAL A 704 -37.70 6.13 17.02
C VAL A 704 -38.85 5.22 16.57
N PRO A 705 -38.64 4.05 15.95
CA PRO A 705 -39.73 3.20 15.52
C PRO A 705 -40.58 2.68 16.70
N ALA A 706 -39.96 2.40 17.86
CA ALA A 706 -40.68 1.98 19.06
C ALA A 706 -41.58 3.09 19.60
N LEU A 707 -41.07 4.34 19.63
CA LEU A 707 -41.84 5.52 19.99
C LEU A 707 -43.03 5.71 19.04
N VAL A 708 -42.80 5.63 17.73
CA VAL A 708 -43.86 5.76 16.71
C VAL A 708 -44.90 4.64 16.86
N THR A 709 -44.48 3.40 17.13
CA THR A 709 -45.41 2.30 17.48
C THR A 709 -46.27 2.64 18.68
N GLY A 710 -45.68 3.19 19.75
CA GLY A 710 -46.39 3.64 20.94
C GLY A 710 -47.46 4.68 20.60
N VAL A 711 -47.06 5.77 19.92
CA VAL A 711 -47.96 6.86 19.51
C VAL A 711 -49.13 6.36 18.65
N TYR A 712 -48.85 5.62 17.57
CA TYR A 712 -49.92 5.13 16.69
C TYR A 712 -50.86 4.16 17.40
N THR A 713 -50.36 3.37 18.35
CA THR A 713 -51.20 2.44 19.13
C THR A 713 -52.06 3.18 20.17
N LEU A 714 -51.56 4.24 20.78
CA LEU A 714 -52.33 5.08 21.71
C LEU A 714 -53.43 5.86 21.00
N LEU A 715 -53.10 6.43 19.84
CA LEU A 715 -54.03 7.17 18.98
C LEU A 715 -54.97 6.25 18.16
N TRP A 716 -54.81 4.92 18.27
CA TRP A 716 -55.73 3.99 17.65
C TRP A 716 -57.11 4.02 18.32
N LEU A 717 -58.04 4.72 17.67
CA LEU A 717 -59.44 4.81 18.10
C LEU A 717 -60.30 3.71 17.46
N CYS A 718 -60.40 3.73 16.12
CA CYS A 718 -61.22 2.79 15.34
C CYS A 718 -60.63 2.38 13.97
N ASP A 719 -59.55 3.00 13.50
CA ASP A 719 -59.04 2.86 12.12
C ASP A 719 -58.03 1.71 11.97
N ASP A 720 -58.29 0.77 11.06
CA ASP A 720 -57.40 -0.36 10.79
C ASP A 720 -56.08 0.08 10.15
N TYR A 721 -56.08 1.21 9.42
CA TYR A 721 -54.85 1.72 8.83
C TYR A 721 -53.87 2.15 9.91
N VAL A 722 -54.32 2.89 10.92
CA VAL A 722 -53.49 3.35 12.06
C VAL A 722 -52.88 2.14 12.78
N LEU A 723 -53.67 1.10 13.05
CA LEU A 723 -53.18 -0.11 13.70
C LEU A 723 -52.22 -0.91 12.80
N CYS A 724 -52.48 -0.99 11.50
CA CYS A 724 -51.56 -1.64 10.56
C CYS A 724 -50.24 -0.87 10.41
N THR A 725 -50.28 0.47 10.43
CA THR A 725 -49.09 1.33 10.40
C THR A 725 -48.30 1.20 11.71
N SER A 726 -48.96 1.15 12.86
CA SER A 726 -48.32 0.83 14.15
C SER A 726 -47.59 -0.52 14.09
N ARG A 727 -48.27 -1.56 13.57
CA ARG A 727 -47.70 -2.90 13.45
C ARG A 727 -46.50 -2.97 12.50
N LEU A 728 -46.43 -2.11 11.48
CA LEU A 728 -45.27 -2.00 10.60
C LEU A 728 -44.07 -1.39 11.33
N HIS A 729 -44.27 -0.28 12.04
CA HIS A 729 -43.24 0.31 12.89
C HIS A 729 -42.78 -0.66 13.99
N ALA A 730 -43.69 -1.48 14.53
CA ALA A 730 -43.37 -2.44 15.57
C ALA A 730 -42.45 -3.57 15.08
N ARG A 731 -42.58 -3.94 13.79
CA ARG A 731 -41.65 -4.90 13.15
C ARG A 731 -40.27 -4.31 12.94
N MET A 732 -40.21 -3.04 12.53
CA MET A 732 -38.93 -2.33 12.41
C MET A 732 -38.26 -2.15 13.76
N ALA A 733 -39.01 -1.67 14.76
CA ALA A 733 -38.55 -1.56 16.13
C ALA A 733 -38.01 -2.91 16.65
N LEU A 734 -38.69 -4.02 16.35
CA LEU A 734 -38.24 -5.36 16.75
C LEU A 734 -36.90 -5.72 16.10
N LEU A 735 -36.76 -5.49 14.79
CA LEU A 735 -35.51 -5.75 14.06
C LEU A 735 -34.34 -4.98 14.68
N PHE A 736 -34.51 -3.68 14.92
CA PHE A 736 -33.47 -2.84 15.51
C PHE A 736 -33.19 -3.16 16.98
N THR A 737 -34.21 -3.52 17.76
CA THR A 737 -34.04 -3.93 19.16
C THR A 737 -33.30 -5.26 19.27
N LEU A 738 -33.53 -6.21 18.34
CA LEU A 738 -32.74 -7.44 18.23
C LEU A 738 -31.28 -7.16 17.85
N GLY A 739 -31.05 -6.25 16.89
CA GLY A 739 -29.70 -5.81 16.54
C GLY A 739 -28.98 -5.16 17.72
N LEU A 740 -29.66 -4.28 18.45
CA LEU A 740 -29.11 -3.68 19.67
C LEU A 740 -28.79 -4.75 20.71
N ALA A 741 -29.72 -5.68 21.00
CA ALA A 741 -29.49 -6.75 21.96
C ALA A 741 -28.27 -7.61 21.61
N ALA A 742 -28.04 -7.92 20.33
CA ALA A 742 -26.84 -8.63 19.88
C ALA A 742 -25.56 -7.82 20.14
N VAL A 743 -25.56 -6.52 19.85
CA VAL A 743 -24.41 -5.64 20.14
C VAL A 743 -24.15 -5.54 21.65
N LEU A 744 -25.19 -5.51 22.48
CA LEU A 744 -25.07 -5.49 23.94
C LEU A 744 -24.38 -6.75 24.52
N THR A 745 -24.32 -7.85 23.78
CA THR A 745 -23.63 -9.09 24.21
C THR A 745 -22.15 -9.16 23.80
N LEU A 746 -21.65 -8.19 23.05
CA LEU A 746 -20.26 -8.19 22.59
C LEU A 746 -19.31 -7.67 23.70
N PRO A 747 -18.12 -8.29 23.91
CA PRO A 747 -17.19 -7.94 24.98
C PRO A 747 -16.73 -6.47 24.98
N ALA A 748 -16.50 -5.89 23.79
CA ALA A 748 -16.08 -4.49 23.61
C ALA A 748 -17.11 -3.45 24.08
N TYR A 749 -18.26 -3.91 24.55
CA TYR A 749 -19.40 -3.10 24.90
C TYR A 749 -19.94 -3.40 26.32
N GLY A 750 -19.13 -4.02 27.18
CA GLY A 750 -19.52 -4.36 28.57
C GLY A 750 -19.82 -3.18 29.50
N TYR A 751 -19.57 -1.94 29.08
CA TYR A 751 -19.70 -0.72 29.90
C TYR A 751 -20.95 0.12 29.60
N PHE A 752 -22.07 -0.50 29.22
CA PHE A 752 -23.29 0.26 28.92
C PHE A 752 -24.02 0.81 30.14
N SER A 753 -24.74 1.91 29.93
CA SER A 753 -25.66 2.44 30.93
C SER A 753 -26.67 1.36 31.36
N LEU A 754 -26.90 1.26 32.68
CA LEU A 754 -27.94 0.41 33.28
C LEU A 754 -29.30 0.57 32.58
N THR A 755 -29.59 1.77 32.08
CA THR A 755 -30.77 2.10 31.29
C THR A 755 -30.91 1.27 30.02
N LEU A 756 -29.84 1.06 29.24
CA LEU A 756 -29.91 0.23 28.02
C LEU A 756 -30.10 -1.25 28.35
N LEU A 757 -29.46 -1.73 29.42
CA LEU A 757 -29.59 -3.12 29.89
C LEU A 757 -31.01 -3.46 30.36
N ILE A 758 -31.77 -2.48 30.86
CA ILE A 758 -33.17 -2.65 31.29
C ILE A 758 -34.14 -2.36 30.14
N ALA A 759 -33.97 -1.25 29.43
CA ALA A 759 -34.92 -0.78 28.42
C ALA A 759 -34.98 -1.70 27.19
N THR A 760 -33.84 -2.26 26.77
CA THR A 760 -33.74 -3.12 25.57
C THR A 760 -34.54 -4.43 25.72
N PRO A 761 -34.35 -5.26 26.76
CA PRO A 761 -35.14 -6.48 26.93
C PRO A 761 -36.62 -6.19 27.21
N LEU A 762 -36.94 -5.12 27.95
CA LEU A 762 -38.32 -4.71 28.19
C LEU A 762 -39.03 -4.30 26.88
N GLN A 763 -38.35 -3.52 26.03
CA GLN A 763 -38.85 -3.13 24.72
C GLN A 763 -39.04 -4.36 23.83
N LEU A 764 -38.09 -5.30 23.81
CA LEU A 764 -38.17 -6.53 23.03
C LEU A 764 -39.41 -7.35 23.41
N LEU A 765 -39.62 -7.59 24.69
CA LEU A 765 -40.79 -8.30 25.23
C LEU A 765 -42.10 -7.60 24.83
N CYS A 766 -42.16 -6.28 25.04
CA CYS A 766 -43.36 -5.50 24.74
C CYS A 766 -43.69 -5.47 23.24
N LEU A 767 -42.68 -5.43 22.36
CA LEU A 767 -42.85 -5.49 20.90
C LEU A 767 -43.41 -6.85 20.46
N LEU A 768 -42.88 -7.96 20.99
CA LEU A 768 -43.37 -9.31 20.68
C LEU A 768 -44.84 -9.49 21.06
N ILE A 769 -45.21 -9.09 22.29
CA ILE A 769 -46.58 -9.16 22.77
C ILE A 769 -47.50 -8.24 21.94
N SER A 770 -47.06 -7.00 21.68
CA SER A 770 -47.81 -6.02 20.89
C SER A 770 -48.09 -6.52 19.47
N LEU A 771 -47.08 -7.07 18.78
CA LEU A 771 -47.21 -7.63 17.44
C LEU A 771 -48.22 -8.78 17.38
N HIS A 772 -48.23 -9.65 18.40
CA HIS A 772 -49.19 -10.75 18.52
C HIS A 772 -50.63 -10.24 18.74
N LEU A 773 -50.82 -9.30 19.67
CA LEU A 773 -52.12 -8.73 19.98
C LEU A 773 -52.68 -7.93 18.80
N MET A 774 -51.88 -7.09 18.14
CA MET A 774 -52.28 -6.37 16.93
C MET A 774 -52.70 -7.33 15.81
N ARG A 775 -51.99 -8.45 15.64
CA ARG A 775 -52.36 -9.50 14.66
C ARG A 775 -53.73 -10.10 14.98
N ARG A 776 -54.02 -10.41 16.25
CA ARG A 776 -55.32 -10.96 16.69
C ARG A 776 -56.46 -9.97 16.45
N VAL A 777 -56.27 -8.69 16.79
CA VAL A 777 -57.27 -7.64 16.54
C VAL A 777 -57.57 -7.48 15.05
N LEU A 778 -56.54 -7.41 14.21
CA LEU A 778 -56.72 -7.28 12.75
C LEU A 778 -57.40 -8.52 12.13
N LYS A 779 -57.06 -9.73 12.61
CA LYS A 779 -57.70 -10.98 12.14
C LYS A 779 -59.18 -11.04 12.52
N HIS A 780 -59.53 -10.65 13.75
CA HIS A 780 -60.92 -10.60 14.21
C HIS A 780 -61.75 -9.61 13.39
N ARG A 781 -61.21 -8.42 13.08
CA ARG A 781 -61.92 -7.42 12.27
C ARG A 781 -62.10 -7.81 10.81
N ARG A 782 -61.10 -8.49 10.22
CA ARG A 782 -61.25 -9.07 8.87
C ARG A 782 -62.38 -10.10 8.83
N LYS A 783 -62.43 -11.02 9.80
CA LYS A 783 -63.52 -12.00 9.93
C LYS A 783 -64.89 -11.35 10.11
N ALA A 784 -64.99 -10.32 10.95
CA ALA A 784 -66.22 -9.57 11.18
C ALA A 784 -66.70 -8.80 9.94
N ARG A 785 -65.78 -8.27 9.10
CA ARG A 785 -66.14 -7.63 7.82
C ARG A 785 -66.62 -8.64 6.78
N THR A 786 -65.98 -9.80 6.66
CA THR A 786 -66.44 -10.85 5.76
C THR A 786 -67.79 -11.43 6.18
N GLN A 787 -68.09 -11.51 7.48
CA GLN A 787 -69.41 -11.91 7.99
C GLN A 787 -70.50 -10.85 7.77
N LYS A 788 -70.16 -9.55 7.80
CA LYS A 788 -71.12 -8.46 7.52
C LYS A 788 -71.43 -8.26 6.04
N ASN A 789 -70.58 -8.76 5.14
CA ASN A 789 -70.75 -8.65 3.68
C ASN A 789 -71.37 -9.91 3.04
N LEU A 790 -71.76 -10.92 3.83
CA LEU A 790 -72.65 -11.98 3.35
C LEU A 790 -74.06 -11.38 3.23
N PRO A 791 -74.76 -11.54 2.09
CA PRO A 791 -76.15 -11.06 1.97
C PRO A 791 -76.98 -11.74 3.07
N LYS A 792 -77.74 -10.93 3.84
CA LYS A 792 -78.78 -11.48 4.70
C LYS A 792 -79.74 -12.25 3.79
N ALA A 793 -79.78 -13.57 3.93
CA ALA A 793 -80.84 -14.36 3.32
C ALA A 793 -82.18 -13.78 3.78
N ALA A 794 -83.00 -13.36 2.81
CA ALA A 794 -84.35 -12.90 3.05
C ALA A 794 -85.16 -14.08 3.59
N SER A 795 -85.72 -13.92 4.78
CA SER A 795 -86.83 -14.74 5.26
C SER A 795 -88.13 -14.05 4.84
N SER A 796 -88.67 -14.47 3.71
CA SER A 796 -90.11 -14.64 3.45
C SER A 796 -90.24 -15.54 2.23
#